data_AF-A0A2E6U8A1-F1
#
_entry.id   AF-A0A2E6U8A1-F1
#
_cell.length_a   1.000
_cell.length_b   1.000
_cell.length_c   1.000
_cell.angle_alpha   90.00
_cell.angle_beta   90.00
_cell.angle_gamma   90.00
#
_symmetry.space_group_name_H-M   'P 1'
#
loop_
_entity.id
_entity.type
_entity.pdbx_description
1 polymer ?
#
loop_
_entity_poly.entity_id
_entity_poly.type
_entity_poly.pdbx_seq_one_letter_code
_entity_poly.pdbx_strand_id
1 'polypeptide(L)'
;MRAQFHVAVLIMLLMMLPGCLSTSEETLGGVGTYEVEATWTTVELETKTAFYADDESVTWSVLDGEIDQQIEDAGGHVVGLVLAMSYPTDDETPGGLCTGQETDVPDIVSGTATKGEWTLEASDSGFGGHVVNLTWHDQAILDAGVATNLSEQEVLDRFVFGDEARGAFDLTVLVDAQAHNSALCSHSDDGEEVTTVASLLVIDLTVTPAGMDDESSSALAVGTGAIPSVIFAPVFIAMVALVAFVTRHQDRFQLRFVLEEEEEELEGESTSEGVTMTDSYRARVITLCALYVAQGIPWGFITVTFVTFLAARGVGASELALLLTLGTLPWSVKFLWGPVIDRYQIPAYGRRRPWILLAQTGMMLMLGAMLFVPDPTNNVRTIAIMFLVYNIFTSLQDVSTDALAVDVLQPHEVEKVNSYMFTSKTVGGAIGGAGLGTIIVFTGLKGAILLQIPILAGLMIAPMMMTERPGERRFPWEKNAEAGSEEEDDVEAANQNFADIFAKIRTALSLRSAYLSIVLSLTVSLHFLLIPVLPLLFVRELGWTEAGFNATNGGWILALTVLGYLVGGQLGRRFGGKKIIIYAALGTAFVTALWGVSGQLWGSTIWMVGVWSLKNFGWSVVMINIYSLMMKVTWGEVGGTQFTGYMAMMNLSAIIGYQLTGPLAERFDYPTLFLIGAALQTLVILAVLWIDPDQTRRELESPVPAEAPASVPMTA
;
A
#
# COMPACT_ATOMS: atom_id res chain seq x y z
N MET A 1 37.02 -0.36 5.41
CA MET A 1 35.64 -0.37 5.95
C MET A 1 34.61 0.31 5.05
N ARG A 2 34.84 1.52 4.50
CA ARG A 2 33.87 2.22 3.61
C ARG A 2 33.39 1.41 2.39
N ALA A 3 34.29 0.69 1.70
CA ALA A 3 33.91 -0.12 0.53
C ALA A 3 33.03 -1.34 0.87
N GLN A 4 33.23 -1.97 2.03
CA GLN A 4 32.45 -3.13 2.46
C GLN A 4 31.02 -2.73 2.88
N PHE A 5 30.84 -1.53 3.42
CA PHE A 5 29.52 -1.00 3.77
C PHE A 5 28.67 -0.69 2.52
N HIS A 6 29.26 -0.04 1.51
CA HIS A 6 28.56 0.22 0.25
C HIS A 6 28.18 -1.07 -0.50
N VAL A 7 29.04 -2.09 -0.44
CA VAL A 7 28.76 -3.41 -1.03
C VAL A 7 27.65 -4.13 -0.25
N ALA A 8 27.61 -4.07 1.08
CA ALA A 8 26.54 -4.66 1.87
C ALA A 8 25.17 -4.00 1.62
N VAL A 9 25.13 -2.67 1.51
CA VAL A 9 23.91 -1.93 1.14
C VAL A 9 23.47 -2.28 -0.29
N LEU A 10 24.40 -2.38 -1.24
CA LEU A 10 24.10 -2.78 -2.63
C LEU A 10 23.54 -4.21 -2.70
N ILE A 11 24.13 -5.15 -1.96
CA ILE A 11 23.65 -6.55 -1.88
C ILE A 11 22.26 -6.61 -1.24
N MET A 12 22.00 -5.79 -0.21
CA MET A 12 20.69 -5.69 0.42
C MET A 12 19.62 -5.08 -0.52
N LEU A 13 19.99 -4.07 -1.31
CA LEU A 13 19.14 -3.49 -2.36
C LEU A 13 18.81 -4.51 -3.46
N LEU A 14 19.78 -5.36 -3.82
CA LEU A 14 19.60 -6.44 -4.81
C LEU A 14 18.68 -7.55 -4.30
N MET A 15 18.64 -7.82 -2.98
CA MET A 15 17.73 -8.81 -2.38
C MET A 15 16.25 -8.38 -2.39
N MET A 16 15.93 -7.11 -2.64
CA MET A 16 14.55 -6.59 -2.70
C MET A 16 13.94 -6.61 -4.12
N LEU A 17 14.69 -7.06 -5.12
CA LEU A 17 14.26 -7.15 -6.52
C LEU A 17 13.29 -8.30 -6.91
N PRO A 18 13.22 -9.47 -6.22
CA PRO A 18 12.50 -10.63 -6.77
C PRO A 18 10.99 -10.44 -6.98
N GLY A 19 10.37 -9.41 -6.37
CA GLY A 19 8.92 -9.15 -6.50
C GLY A 19 8.53 -8.12 -7.57
N CYS A 20 9.48 -7.48 -8.26
CA CYS A 20 9.17 -6.38 -9.20
C CYS A 20 8.86 -6.85 -10.64
N LEU A 21 9.03 -8.14 -10.95
CA LEU A 21 8.95 -8.67 -12.33
C LEU A 21 7.96 -9.82 -12.48
N SER A 22 7.04 -10.06 -11.53
CA SER A 22 5.93 -10.97 -11.81
C SER A 22 5.00 -10.29 -12.82
N THR A 23 5.06 -10.78 -14.06
CA THR A 23 3.98 -10.62 -15.03
C THR A 23 2.68 -10.97 -14.33
N SER A 24 1.71 -10.04 -14.39
CA SER A 24 0.34 -10.24 -13.96
C SER A 24 -0.23 -11.49 -14.63
N GLU A 25 -0.26 -12.62 -13.90
CA GLU A 25 -1.37 -13.54 -14.06
C GLU A 25 -2.58 -12.82 -13.44
N GLU A 26 -3.58 -12.55 -14.28
CA GLU A 26 -4.89 -12.06 -13.88
C GLU A 26 -5.46 -13.01 -12.84
N THR A 27 -5.29 -12.67 -11.57
CA THR A 27 -6.00 -13.32 -10.46
C THR A 27 -6.97 -12.28 -9.92
N LEU A 28 -8.13 -12.24 -10.56
CA LEU A 28 -9.31 -11.54 -10.08
C LEU A 28 -9.78 -12.22 -8.78
N GLY A 29 -9.98 -11.42 -7.73
CA GLY A 29 -10.66 -11.77 -6.49
C GLY A 29 -9.93 -12.72 -5.54
N GLY A 30 -9.83 -12.33 -4.25
CA GLY A 30 -9.41 -13.24 -3.18
C GLY A 30 -10.53 -14.20 -2.77
N VAL A 31 -10.19 -15.40 -2.29
CA VAL A 31 -11.16 -16.44 -1.87
C VAL A 31 -12.17 -15.88 -0.86
N GLY A 32 -13.46 -15.98 -1.17
CA GLY A 32 -14.55 -15.35 -0.41
C GLY A 32 -15.91 -16.02 -0.61
N THR A 33 -16.96 -15.37 -0.11
CA THR A 33 -18.35 -15.72 -0.46
C THR A 33 -18.84 -14.72 -1.47
N TYR A 34 -19.40 -15.19 -2.58
CA TYR A 34 -19.90 -14.37 -3.67
C TYR A 34 -21.36 -14.67 -3.92
N GLU A 35 -22.17 -13.64 -4.09
CA GLU A 35 -23.48 -13.71 -4.73
C GLU A 35 -23.27 -13.75 -6.25
N VAL A 36 -24.00 -14.63 -6.93
CA VAL A 36 -23.88 -14.85 -8.37
C VAL A 36 -25.23 -14.60 -9.00
N GLU A 37 -25.33 -13.53 -9.79
CA GLU A 37 -26.49 -13.25 -10.63
C GLU A 37 -26.15 -13.55 -12.09
N ALA A 38 -27.06 -14.24 -12.78
CA ALA A 38 -26.89 -14.64 -14.17
C ALA A 38 -28.10 -14.22 -15.00
N THR A 39 -27.83 -13.51 -16.10
CA THR A 39 -28.85 -13.20 -17.11
C THR A 39 -28.62 -14.05 -18.36
N TRP A 40 -29.65 -14.76 -18.79
CA TRP A 40 -29.59 -15.69 -19.92
C TRP A 40 -30.07 -15.03 -21.21
N THR A 41 -29.28 -15.16 -22.27
CA THR A 41 -29.61 -14.67 -23.62
C THR A 41 -29.32 -15.76 -24.64
N THR A 42 -30.21 -15.95 -25.61
CA THR A 42 -29.99 -16.89 -26.73
C THR A 42 -29.62 -16.14 -27.99
N VAL A 43 -28.57 -16.59 -28.67
CA VAL A 43 -28.11 -16.04 -29.96
C VAL A 43 -28.33 -17.09 -31.05
N GLU A 44 -29.20 -16.81 -32.00
CA GLU A 44 -29.53 -17.75 -33.08
C GLU A 44 -28.35 -17.93 -34.04
N LEU A 45 -27.99 -19.19 -34.30
CA LEU A 45 -26.93 -19.56 -35.25
C LEU A 45 -27.48 -19.89 -36.63
N GLU A 46 -28.46 -20.80 -36.67
CA GLU A 46 -29.00 -21.34 -37.90
C GLU A 46 -30.44 -21.80 -37.68
N THR A 47 -31.30 -21.49 -38.66
CA THR A 47 -32.64 -22.06 -38.80
C THR A 47 -32.68 -22.91 -40.07
N LYS A 48 -33.12 -24.15 -39.96
CA LYS A 48 -33.19 -25.13 -41.05
C LYS A 48 -34.53 -25.85 -41.02
N THR A 49 -35.19 -25.95 -42.16
CA THR A 49 -36.39 -26.77 -42.35
C THR A 49 -36.08 -27.82 -43.41
N ALA A 50 -36.33 -29.08 -43.08
CA ALA A 50 -36.12 -30.20 -44.00
C ALA A 50 -37.14 -31.31 -43.75
N PHE A 51 -37.39 -32.11 -44.79
CA PHE A 51 -38.14 -33.35 -44.67
C PHE A 51 -37.18 -34.48 -44.27
N TYR A 52 -37.56 -35.25 -43.26
CA TYR A 52 -36.78 -36.38 -42.73
C TYR A 52 -37.58 -37.65 -42.97
N ALA A 53 -37.03 -38.58 -43.76
CA ALA A 53 -37.70 -39.84 -44.05
C ALA A 53 -37.69 -40.76 -42.82
N ASP A 54 -38.69 -41.65 -42.76
CA ASP A 54 -38.82 -42.66 -41.69
C ASP A 54 -37.53 -43.45 -41.46
N ASP A 55 -37.11 -43.55 -40.20
CA ASP A 55 -35.87 -44.18 -39.72
C ASP A 55 -34.55 -43.59 -40.28
N GLU A 56 -34.58 -42.44 -40.96
CA GLU A 56 -33.37 -41.78 -41.50
C GLU A 56 -32.79 -40.75 -40.52
N SER A 57 -31.54 -40.97 -40.11
CA SER A 57 -30.78 -39.99 -39.31
C SER A 57 -30.00 -39.02 -40.21
N VAL A 58 -30.27 -37.72 -40.06
CA VAL A 58 -29.58 -36.68 -40.82
C VAL A 58 -28.73 -35.84 -39.88
N THR A 59 -27.42 -35.87 -40.09
CA THR A 59 -26.43 -35.12 -39.31
C THR A 59 -25.84 -33.96 -40.12
N TRP A 60 -25.69 -32.79 -39.50
CA TRP A 60 -24.96 -31.65 -40.07
C TRP A 60 -24.24 -30.85 -38.98
N SER A 61 -23.28 -30.01 -39.39
CA SER A 61 -22.49 -29.19 -38.46
C SER A 61 -22.80 -27.71 -38.60
N VAL A 62 -22.97 -27.01 -37.47
CA VAL A 62 -23.17 -25.56 -37.38
C VAL A 62 -21.91 -24.91 -36.81
N LEU A 63 -21.49 -23.77 -37.36
CA LEU A 63 -20.33 -22.99 -36.92
C LEU A 63 -20.80 -21.65 -36.34
N ASP A 64 -20.11 -21.20 -35.30
CA ASP A 64 -20.42 -19.97 -34.55
C ASP A 64 -19.94 -18.66 -35.23
N GLY A 65 -19.64 -18.69 -36.54
CA GLY A 65 -19.58 -17.53 -37.47
C GLY A 65 -18.93 -16.21 -37.02
N GLU A 66 -19.27 -15.10 -37.71
CA GLU A 66 -18.91 -13.71 -37.34
C GLU A 66 -19.98 -13.09 -36.40
N ILE A 67 -20.42 -13.82 -35.37
CA ILE A 67 -21.41 -13.32 -34.39
C ILE A 67 -20.77 -12.82 -33.10
N ASP A 68 -19.47 -12.54 -33.11
CA ASP A 68 -18.70 -12.05 -31.95
C ASP A 68 -19.37 -10.86 -31.27
N GLN A 69 -19.85 -9.88 -32.04
CA GLN A 69 -20.50 -8.69 -31.49
C GLN A 69 -21.81 -9.03 -30.78
N GLN A 70 -22.58 -10.01 -31.28
CA GLN A 70 -23.84 -10.42 -30.65
C GLN A 70 -23.61 -11.21 -29.37
N ILE A 71 -22.49 -11.95 -29.30
CA ILE A 71 -22.05 -12.67 -28.10
C ILE A 71 -21.55 -11.66 -27.05
N GLU A 72 -20.73 -10.68 -27.44
CA GLU A 72 -20.27 -9.60 -26.56
C GLU A 72 -21.44 -8.78 -26.00
N ASP A 73 -22.40 -8.40 -26.85
CA ASP A 73 -23.60 -7.67 -26.43
C ASP A 73 -24.50 -8.49 -25.47
N ALA A 74 -24.37 -9.82 -25.48
CA ALA A 74 -25.16 -10.77 -24.69
C ALA A 74 -24.48 -11.25 -23.39
N GLY A 75 -23.30 -10.70 -23.03
CA GLY A 75 -22.56 -11.05 -21.81
C GLY A 75 -21.23 -11.77 -22.05
N GLY A 76 -20.90 -12.12 -23.29
CA GLY A 76 -19.57 -12.61 -23.69
C GLY A 76 -19.27 -14.09 -23.38
N HIS A 77 -20.05 -14.75 -22.52
CA HIS A 77 -19.76 -16.11 -22.06
C HIS A 77 -20.73 -17.15 -22.62
N VAL A 78 -20.24 -18.02 -23.51
CA VAL A 78 -21.02 -19.12 -24.10
C VAL A 78 -20.99 -20.35 -23.20
N VAL A 79 -22.17 -20.83 -22.79
CA VAL A 79 -22.33 -21.90 -21.79
C VAL A 79 -23.18 -23.08 -22.28
N GLY A 80 -23.72 -23.00 -23.49
CA GLY A 80 -24.57 -24.06 -24.04
C GLY A 80 -24.98 -23.85 -25.49
N LEU A 81 -25.66 -24.86 -26.03
CA LEU A 81 -26.39 -24.84 -27.30
C LEU A 81 -27.81 -25.36 -27.09
N VAL A 82 -28.78 -24.62 -27.60
CA VAL A 82 -30.20 -24.95 -27.62
C VAL A 82 -30.59 -25.32 -29.05
N LEU A 83 -31.02 -26.56 -29.27
CA LEU A 83 -31.64 -27.02 -30.52
C LEU A 83 -33.14 -27.14 -30.32
N ALA A 84 -33.89 -26.14 -30.80
CA ALA A 84 -35.34 -26.17 -30.79
C ALA A 84 -35.87 -26.80 -32.09
N MET A 85 -36.77 -27.75 -31.98
CA MET A 85 -37.38 -28.44 -33.11
C MET A 85 -38.88 -28.21 -33.07
N SER A 86 -39.46 -27.89 -34.22
CA SER A 86 -40.89 -27.71 -34.41
C SER A 86 -41.32 -28.50 -35.63
N TYR A 87 -42.35 -29.30 -35.46
CA TYR A 87 -42.95 -30.13 -36.50
C TYR A 87 -44.47 -29.94 -36.44
N PRO A 88 -45.15 -29.91 -37.61
CA PRO A 88 -46.58 -29.69 -37.72
C PRO A 88 -47.40 -30.85 -37.12
N THR A 89 -48.71 -30.84 -37.36
CA THR A 89 -49.56 -32.00 -37.09
C THR A 89 -49.25 -33.09 -38.10
N ASP A 90 -49.27 -34.33 -37.62
CA ASP A 90 -49.18 -35.60 -38.36
C ASP A 90 -49.73 -35.54 -39.78
N ASP A 91 -49.00 -36.09 -40.75
CA ASP A 91 -49.41 -36.18 -42.15
C ASP A 91 -49.56 -37.63 -42.64
N GLU A 92 -50.25 -38.46 -41.85
CA GLU A 92 -50.66 -39.81 -42.24
C GLU A 92 -51.51 -39.83 -43.53
N THR A 93 -51.11 -40.67 -44.49
CA THR A 93 -51.84 -40.86 -45.75
C THR A 93 -52.74 -42.11 -45.69
N PRO A 94 -54.08 -42.00 -45.77
CA PRO A 94 -54.96 -43.15 -45.59
C PRO A 94 -54.95 -44.13 -46.78
N GLY A 95 -54.80 -45.42 -46.47
CA GLY A 95 -54.91 -46.54 -47.41
C GLY A 95 -56.02 -47.54 -47.04
N GLY A 96 -56.77 -48.01 -48.03
CA GLY A 96 -57.84 -49.00 -47.82
C GLY A 96 -59.24 -48.39 -47.59
N LEU A 97 -60.01 -48.93 -46.65
CA LEU A 97 -61.41 -48.56 -46.36
C LEU A 97 -61.51 -47.71 -45.08
N CYS A 98 -60.78 -46.60 -45.02
CA CYS A 98 -60.77 -45.67 -43.89
C CYS A 98 -62.03 -44.79 -43.87
N THR A 99 -62.59 -44.55 -42.67
CA THR A 99 -63.86 -43.84 -42.47
C THR A 99 -63.70 -42.34 -42.19
N GLY A 100 -62.46 -41.88 -41.97
CA GLY A 100 -62.13 -40.51 -41.58
C GLY A 100 -62.45 -40.22 -40.11
N GLN A 101 -62.65 -41.27 -39.30
CA GLN A 101 -62.83 -41.18 -37.84
C GLN A 101 -61.64 -41.77 -37.06
N GLU A 102 -60.68 -42.35 -37.78
CA GLU A 102 -59.40 -42.82 -37.26
C GLU A 102 -58.54 -41.61 -36.87
N THR A 103 -57.90 -41.67 -35.70
CA THR A 103 -56.95 -40.66 -35.23
C THR A 103 -55.53 -41.05 -35.61
N ASP A 104 -54.80 -40.10 -36.16
CA ASP A 104 -53.37 -40.21 -36.48
C ASP A 104 -52.56 -40.50 -35.20
N VAL A 105 -51.44 -41.22 -35.37
CA VAL A 105 -50.55 -41.71 -34.33
C VAL A 105 -49.31 -40.82 -34.32
N PRO A 106 -49.07 -40.05 -33.25
CA PRO A 106 -47.97 -39.09 -33.25
C PRO A 106 -46.60 -39.73 -33.47
N ASP A 107 -45.84 -39.14 -34.39
CA ASP A 107 -44.43 -39.43 -34.62
C ASP A 107 -43.54 -39.19 -33.41
N ILE A 108 -42.42 -39.93 -33.38
CA ILE A 108 -41.35 -39.74 -32.42
C ILE A 108 -40.20 -39.03 -33.13
N VAL A 109 -40.05 -37.75 -32.83
CA VAL A 109 -38.90 -36.96 -33.30
C VAL A 109 -37.82 -36.99 -32.22
N SER A 110 -36.59 -37.34 -32.60
CA SER A 110 -35.42 -37.36 -31.73
C SER A 110 -34.35 -36.40 -32.25
N GLY A 111 -33.84 -35.54 -31.37
CA GLY A 111 -32.75 -34.62 -31.67
C GLY A 111 -31.51 -34.93 -30.82
N THR A 112 -30.35 -34.86 -31.43
CA THR A 112 -29.05 -34.98 -30.75
C THR A 112 -28.19 -33.77 -31.05
N ALA A 113 -27.60 -33.17 -30.00
CA ALA A 113 -26.62 -32.11 -30.11
C ALA A 113 -25.29 -32.57 -29.52
N THR A 114 -24.21 -32.40 -30.28
CA THR A 114 -22.86 -32.86 -29.93
C THR A 114 -21.81 -31.77 -30.10
N LYS A 115 -20.93 -31.64 -29.10
CA LYS A 115 -19.78 -30.74 -29.09
C LYS A 115 -18.60 -31.44 -28.42
N GLY A 116 -17.61 -31.89 -29.19
CA GLY A 116 -16.47 -32.65 -28.64
C GLY A 116 -16.94 -33.90 -27.90
N GLU A 117 -16.70 -33.98 -26.59
CA GLU A 117 -17.14 -35.09 -25.72
C GLU A 117 -18.55 -34.86 -25.13
N TRP A 118 -19.14 -33.67 -25.28
CA TRP A 118 -20.49 -33.37 -24.79
C TRP A 118 -21.53 -33.81 -25.81
N THR A 119 -22.50 -34.62 -25.39
CA THR A 119 -23.61 -35.09 -26.23
C THR A 119 -24.89 -35.14 -25.40
N LEU A 120 -25.97 -34.58 -25.93
CA LEU A 120 -27.30 -34.70 -25.34
C LEU A 120 -28.31 -35.08 -26.42
N GLU A 121 -29.21 -35.98 -26.05
CA GLU A 121 -30.29 -36.47 -26.89
C GLU A 121 -31.62 -36.28 -26.16
N ALA A 122 -32.63 -35.80 -26.88
CA ALA A 122 -34.01 -35.76 -26.39
C ALA A 122 -34.95 -36.20 -27.50
N SER A 123 -36.04 -36.86 -27.11
CA SER A 123 -37.10 -37.28 -27.99
C SER A 123 -38.45 -36.98 -27.36
N ASP A 124 -39.43 -36.65 -28.18
CA ASP A 124 -40.80 -36.39 -27.75
C ASP A 124 -41.80 -36.94 -28.76
N SER A 125 -42.95 -37.38 -28.26
CA SER A 125 -44.05 -37.94 -29.05
C SER A 125 -45.27 -37.04 -28.91
N GLY A 126 -45.68 -36.33 -29.96
CA GLY A 126 -46.80 -35.39 -29.92
C GLY A 126 -46.64 -34.20 -30.86
N PHE A 127 -47.61 -33.28 -30.87
CA PHE A 127 -47.60 -32.11 -31.76
C PHE A 127 -47.08 -30.85 -31.07
N GLY A 128 -46.25 -30.05 -31.75
CA GLY A 128 -45.85 -28.72 -31.26
C GLY A 128 -44.39 -28.52 -30.88
N GLY A 129 -43.52 -29.51 -31.13
CA GLY A 129 -42.08 -29.37 -31.01
C GLY A 129 -41.50 -29.54 -29.60
N HIS A 130 -40.18 -29.77 -29.53
CA HIS A 130 -39.43 -29.90 -28.29
C HIS A 130 -37.98 -29.37 -28.46
N VAL A 131 -37.22 -29.33 -27.36
CA VAL A 131 -35.89 -28.69 -27.33
C VAL A 131 -34.84 -29.62 -26.72
N VAL A 132 -33.67 -29.68 -27.35
CA VAL A 132 -32.45 -30.29 -26.79
C VAL A 132 -31.56 -29.18 -26.26
N ASN A 133 -31.39 -29.09 -24.93
CA ASN A 133 -30.61 -28.04 -24.28
C ASN A 133 -29.28 -28.60 -23.76
N LEU A 134 -28.24 -28.54 -24.59
CA LEU A 134 -26.89 -28.99 -24.24
C LEU A 134 -26.17 -27.86 -23.50
N THR A 135 -25.98 -27.98 -22.19
CA THR A 135 -25.27 -26.97 -21.38
C THR A 135 -24.08 -27.56 -20.64
N TRP A 136 -23.00 -26.79 -20.50
CA TRP A 136 -21.79 -27.17 -19.77
C TRP A 136 -21.48 -26.10 -18.72
N HIS A 137 -22.10 -26.22 -17.54
CA HIS A 137 -21.96 -25.28 -16.44
C HIS A 137 -22.37 -25.93 -15.10
N ASP A 138 -21.89 -25.38 -13.98
CA ASP A 138 -22.26 -25.85 -12.63
C ASP A 138 -23.60 -25.23 -12.17
N GLN A 139 -24.70 -25.92 -12.47
CA GLN A 139 -26.07 -25.51 -12.11
C GLN A 139 -26.24 -25.29 -10.59
N ALA A 140 -25.48 -26.01 -9.74
CA ALA A 140 -25.66 -25.98 -8.29
C ALA A 140 -25.32 -24.61 -7.68
N ILE A 141 -24.40 -23.86 -8.31
CA ILE A 141 -24.02 -22.51 -7.85
C ILE A 141 -25.09 -21.48 -8.23
N LEU A 142 -25.68 -21.60 -9.44
CA LEU A 142 -26.76 -20.72 -9.89
C LEU A 142 -28.04 -20.92 -9.08
N ASP A 143 -28.40 -22.18 -8.79
CA ASP A 143 -29.58 -22.49 -7.98
C ASP A 143 -29.43 -22.02 -6.52
N ALA A 144 -28.20 -22.01 -6.00
CA ALA A 144 -27.89 -21.51 -4.66
C ALA A 144 -27.80 -19.98 -4.60
N GLY A 145 -27.51 -19.31 -5.73
CA GLY A 145 -27.27 -17.87 -5.82
C GLY A 145 -26.02 -17.39 -5.08
N VAL A 146 -25.27 -18.30 -4.45
CA VAL A 146 -24.14 -18.00 -3.57
C VAL A 146 -23.03 -19.04 -3.72
N ALA A 147 -21.82 -18.59 -4.04
CA ALA A 147 -20.60 -19.38 -4.06
C ALA A 147 -19.76 -19.11 -2.80
N THR A 148 -19.54 -20.12 -1.96
CA THR A 148 -18.76 -19.97 -0.71
C THR A 148 -17.36 -20.57 -0.83
N ASN A 149 -16.35 -19.86 -0.31
CA ASN A 149 -14.97 -20.35 -0.18
C ASN A 149 -14.31 -20.69 -1.52
N LEU A 150 -14.57 -19.87 -2.54
CA LEU A 150 -13.95 -19.92 -3.86
C LEU A 150 -13.38 -18.54 -4.18
N SER A 151 -12.35 -18.44 -5.02
CA SER A 151 -11.94 -17.16 -5.62
C SER A 151 -12.92 -16.72 -6.70
N GLU A 152 -12.95 -15.43 -7.04
CA GLU A 152 -13.77 -14.91 -8.14
C GLU A 152 -13.43 -15.63 -9.46
N GLN A 153 -12.15 -15.88 -9.71
CA GLN A 153 -11.70 -16.68 -10.86
C GLN A 153 -12.16 -18.15 -10.80
N GLU A 154 -12.13 -18.80 -9.63
CA GLU A 154 -12.67 -20.16 -9.48
C GLU A 154 -14.19 -20.23 -9.65
N VAL A 155 -14.90 -19.13 -9.37
CA VAL A 155 -16.33 -19.02 -9.66
C VAL A 155 -16.52 -18.86 -11.17
N LEU A 156 -15.79 -17.95 -11.81
CA LEU A 156 -15.88 -17.70 -13.26
C LEU A 156 -15.46 -18.93 -14.09
N ASP A 157 -14.38 -19.64 -13.72
CA ASP A 157 -13.89 -20.84 -14.41
C ASP A 157 -14.90 -22.01 -14.37
N ARG A 158 -15.83 -22.01 -13.42
CA ARG A 158 -16.92 -23.02 -13.35
C ARG A 158 -18.07 -22.74 -14.31
N PHE A 159 -18.10 -21.55 -14.89
CA PHE A 159 -19.10 -21.14 -15.86
C PHE A 159 -18.50 -20.88 -17.24
N VAL A 160 -17.28 -20.36 -17.32
CA VAL A 160 -16.66 -19.87 -18.55
C VAL A 160 -15.58 -20.83 -19.01
N PHE A 161 -15.91 -21.70 -19.98
CA PHE A 161 -14.98 -22.66 -20.58
C PHE A 161 -14.12 -22.05 -21.72
N GLY A 162 -14.11 -20.73 -21.87
CA GLY A 162 -13.27 -20.01 -22.83
C GLY A 162 -13.50 -20.40 -24.29
N ASP A 163 -12.42 -20.44 -25.09
CA ASP A 163 -12.46 -20.77 -26.52
C ASP A 163 -12.92 -22.21 -26.82
N GLU A 164 -12.91 -23.12 -25.84
CA GLU A 164 -13.38 -24.51 -26.03
C GLU A 164 -14.92 -24.58 -26.19
N ALA A 165 -15.64 -23.59 -25.66
CA ALA A 165 -17.09 -23.45 -25.86
C ALA A 165 -17.46 -23.02 -27.29
N ARG A 166 -16.48 -22.62 -28.11
CA ARG A 166 -16.65 -22.06 -29.47
C ARG A 166 -16.27 -23.05 -30.57
N GLY A 167 -16.68 -22.79 -31.81
CA GLY A 167 -16.40 -23.63 -32.99
C GLY A 167 -17.57 -24.54 -33.41
N ALA A 168 -17.29 -25.63 -34.14
CA ALA A 168 -18.32 -26.49 -34.74
C ALA A 168 -19.16 -27.30 -33.73
N PHE A 169 -20.47 -27.39 -33.98
CA PHE A 169 -21.46 -28.20 -33.27
C PHE A 169 -22.10 -29.19 -34.24
N ASP A 170 -22.19 -30.47 -33.88
CA ASP A 170 -22.82 -31.49 -34.71
C ASP A 170 -24.25 -31.76 -34.23
N LEU A 171 -25.22 -31.61 -35.12
CA LEU A 171 -26.64 -31.77 -34.85
C LEU A 171 -27.18 -32.94 -35.66
N THR A 172 -27.97 -33.80 -35.01
CA THR A 172 -28.63 -34.94 -35.66
C THR A 172 -30.11 -34.90 -35.35
N VAL A 173 -30.94 -35.16 -36.35
CA VAL A 173 -32.38 -35.37 -36.18
C VAL A 173 -32.74 -36.71 -36.79
N LEU A 174 -33.60 -37.44 -36.09
CA LEU A 174 -34.17 -38.73 -36.48
C LEU A 174 -35.69 -38.64 -36.29
N VAL A 175 -36.44 -39.11 -37.28
CA VAL A 175 -37.90 -39.24 -37.22
C VAL A 175 -38.24 -40.73 -37.29
N ASP A 176 -38.97 -41.23 -36.29
CA ASP A 176 -39.62 -42.54 -36.29
C ASP A 176 -41.11 -42.30 -36.55
N ALA A 177 -41.50 -42.55 -37.80
CA ALA A 177 -42.79 -42.17 -38.36
C ALA A 177 -43.82 -43.27 -38.05
N GLN A 178 -44.93 -42.92 -37.39
CA GLN A 178 -45.90 -43.92 -36.90
C GLN A 178 -47.24 -43.78 -37.60
N ALA A 179 -47.68 -44.85 -38.26
CA ALA A 179 -48.97 -44.84 -38.94
C ALA A 179 -50.04 -45.70 -38.25
N HIS A 180 -51.29 -45.25 -38.26
CA HIS A 180 -52.43 -46.04 -37.82
C HIS A 180 -52.61 -47.33 -38.65
N ASN A 181 -52.68 -48.50 -37.97
CA ASN A 181 -52.89 -49.79 -38.65
C ASN A 181 -53.98 -50.65 -38.00
N SER A 182 -55.01 -51.01 -38.78
CA SER A 182 -56.14 -51.84 -38.37
C SER A 182 -56.52 -52.87 -39.44
N ALA A 183 -57.44 -53.80 -39.12
CA ALA A 183 -57.83 -54.89 -40.03
C ALA A 183 -58.50 -54.44 -41.35
N LEU A 184 -58.98 -53.19 -41.46
CA LEU A 184 -59.70 -52.67 -42.63
C LEU A 184 -59.18 -51.31 -43.15
N CYS A 185 -58.31 -50.64 -42.38
CA CYS A 185 -57.74 -49.33 -42.68
C CYS A 185 -56.28 -49.32 -42.22
N SER A 186 -55.37 -48.94 -43.12
CA SER A 186 -53.94 -48.80 -42.85
C SER A 186 -53.50 -47.46 -43.43
N HIS A 187 -53.00 -46.58 -42.59
CA HIS A 187 -52.35 -45.36 -43.05
C HIS A 187 -50.89 -45.67 -43.41
N SER A 188 -50.31 -44.87 -44.29
CA SER A 188 -48.88 -44.87 -44.58
C SER A 188 -48.33 -43.50 -44.21
N ASP A 189 -47.17 -43.53 -43.58
CA ASP A 189 -46.40 -42.36 -43.21
C ASP A 189 -44.98 -42.59 -43.73
N ASP A 190 -44.44 -41.57 -44.38
CA ASP A 190 -43.14 -41.61 -45.05
C ASP A 190 -42.10 -40.70 -44.33
N GLY A 191 -42.48 -40.04 -43.22
CA GLY A 191 -41.65 -39.14 -42.43
C GLY A 191 -42.22 -37.72 -42.29
N GLU A 192 -41.49 -36.83 -41.59
CA GLU A 192 -42.04 -35.54 -41.11
C GLU A 192 -41.18 -34.33 -41.55
N GLU A 193 -41.82 -33.16 -41.72
CA GLU A 193 -41.13 -31.90 -41.99
C GLU A 193 -40.75 -31.20 -40.67
N VAL A 194 -39.48 -31.30 -40.29
CA VAL A 194 -38.97 -30.72 -39.04
C VAL A 194 -38.25 -29.40 -39.31
N THR A 195 -38.68 -28.35 -38.61
CA THR A 195 -37.97 -27.07 -38.52
C THR A 195 -37.10 -27.05 -37.27
N THR A 196 -35.78 -26.97 -37.45
CA THR A 196 -34.78 -26.88 -36.38
C THR A 196 -34.18 -25.47 -36.29
N VAL A 197 -34.10 -24.92 -35.09
CA VAL A 197 -33.43 -23.66 -34.76
C VAL A 197 -32.32 -23.95 -33.77
N ALA A 198 -31.07 -23.75 -34.18
CA ALA A 198 -29.90 -23.87 -33.34
C ALA A 198 -29.53 -22.48 -32.79
N SER A 199 -29.45 -22.35 -31.47
CA SER A 199 -29.08 -21.10 -30.78
C SER A 199 -28.00 -21.35 -29.73
N LEU A 200 -27.00 -20.46 -29.63
CA LEU A 200 -26.07 -20.44 -28.51
C LEU A 200 -26.76 -19.90 -27.26
N LEU A 201 -26.42 -20.48 -26.13
CA LEU A 201 -26.82 -19.98 -24.82
C LEU A 201 -25.67 -19.16 -24.24
N VAL A 202 -25.89 -17.86 -24.10
CA VAL A 202 -24.92 -16.89 -23.59
C VAL A 202 -25.41 -16.39 -22.24
N ILE A 203 -24.48 -16.27 -21.29
CA ILE A 203 -24.76 -15.80 -19.95
C ILE A 203 -23.98 -14.51 -19.69
N ASP A 204 -24.66 -13.52 -19.09
CA ASP A 204 -24.03 -12.36 -18.48
C ASP A 204 -23.97 -12.61 -16.97
N LEU A 205 -22.76 -12.78 -16.45
CA LEU A 205 -22.49 -13.16 -15.07
C LEU A 205 -22.04 -11.95 -14.27
N THR A 206 -22.81 -11.59 -13.26
CA THR A 206 -22.41 -10.59 -12.26
C THR A 206 -22.09 -11.31 -10.95
N VAL A 207 -20.82 -11.26 -10.55
CA VAL A 207 -20.33 -11.88 -9.31
C VAL A 207 -20.02 -10.78 -8.30
N THR A 208 -20.76 -10.73 -7.20
CA THR A 208 -20.62 -9.71 -6.14
C THR A 208 -20.20 -10.35 -4.82
N PRO A 209 -19.30 -9.77 -4.01
CA PRO A 209 -19.00 -10.31 -2.68
C PRO A 209 -20.22 -10.25 -1.75
N ALA A 210 -20.62 -11.38 -1.15
CA ALA A 210 -21.78 -11.46 -0.27
C ALA A 210 -21.56 -10.68 1.04
N GLY A 211 -22.54 -9.83 1.41
CA GLY A 211 -22.53 -9.04 2.65
C GLY A 211 -22.13 -7.56 2.51
N MET A 212 -22.08 -7.02 1.29
CA MET A 212 -22.09 -5.58 1.07
C MET A 212 -23.54 -5.09 0.97
N ASP A 213 -24.05 -4.44 2.03
CA ASP A 213 -25.29 -3.67 1.93
C ASP A 213 -25.18 -2.67 0.76
N ASP A 214 -26.25 -2.59 -0.03
CA ASP A 214 -26.42 -1.82 -1.28
C ASP A 214 -26.14 -0.30 -1.13
N GLU A 215 -25.95 0.21 0.08
CA GLU A 215 -25.45 1.58 0.32
C GLU A 215 -23.95 1.76 0.03
N SER A 216 -23.19 0.67 -0.13
CA SER A 216 -21.74 0.73 -0.38
C SER A 216 -21.33 0.58 -1.86
N SER A 217 -22.23 0.11 -2.73
CA SER A 217 -21.95 -0.11 -4.17
C SER A 217 -21.86 1.20 -4.99
N SER A 218 -22.18 2.35 -4.39
CA SER A 218 -22.05 3.68 -5.02
C SER A 218 -20.93 4.55 -4.46
N ALA A 219 -20.12 4.03 -3.54
CA ALA A 219 -18.95 4.74 -3.03
C ALA A 219 -17.77 4.52 -3.98
N LEU A 220 -17.70 5.32 -5.04
CA LEU A 220 -16.41 5.59 -5.68
C LEU A 220 -15.34 5.81 -4.59
N ALA A 221 -14.14 5.24 -4.74
CA ALA A 221 -13.04 5.35 -3.77
C ALA A 221 -12.78 6.81 -3.39
N VAL A 222 -13.07 7.65 -4.39
CA VAL A 222 -12.69 8.99 -4.65
C VAL A 222 -13.75 9.52 -5.64
N GLY A 223 -14.35 10.67 -5.40
CA GLY A 223 -15.44 11.25 -6.19
C GLY A 223 -15.05 11.58 -7.64
N THR A 224 -16.04 11.98 -8.44
CA THR A 224 -15.89 12.20 -9.90
C THR A 224 -15.49 13.61 -10.29
N GLY A 225 -15.32 14.54 -9.34
CA GLY A 225 -15.06 15.94 -9.65
C GLY A 225 -13.69 16.15 -10.30
N ALA A 226 -13.67 16.38 -11.61
CA ALA A 226 -12.45 16.73 -12.32
C ALA A 226 -12.24 18.26 -12.32
N ILE A 227 -11.12 18.73 -11.78
CA ILE A 227 -10.67 20.12 -11.97
C ILE A 227 -9.75 20.17 -13.18
N PRO A 228 -10.04 21.02 -14.20
CA PRO A 228 -9.15 21.19 -15.34
C PRO A 228 -7.72 21.55 -14.90
N SER A 229 -6.73 20.80 -15.40
CA SER A 229 -5.30 20.98 -15.06
C SER A 229 -4.79 22.41 -15.30
N VAL A 230 -5.40 23.13 -16.25
CA VAL A 230 -5.12 24.54 -16.56
C VAL A 230 -5.29 25.46 -15.34
N ILE A 231 -6.20 25.13 -14.40
CA ILE A 231 -6.41 25.93 -13.18
C ILE A 231 -5.20 25.87 -12.24
N PHE A 232 -4.40 24.80 -12.30
CA PHE A 232 -3.17 24.68 -11.50
C PHE A 232 -1.96 25.37 -12.17
N ALA A 233 -2.02 25.64 -13.48
CA ALA A 233 -0.90 26.24 -14.21
C ALA A 233 -0.41 27.59 -13.64
N PRO A 234 -1.27 28.53 -13.18
CA PRO A 234 -0.82 29.76 -12.54
C PRO A 234 0.07 29.54 -11.32
N VAL A 235 -0.22 28.51 -10.51
CA VAL A 235 0.58 28.17 -9.32
C VAL A 235 1.98 27.73 -9.75
N PHE A 236 2.08 26.82 -10.72
CA PHE A 236 3.38 26.35 -11.22
C PHE A 236 4.16 27.44 -11.94
N ILE A 237 3.50 28.26 -12.77
CA ILE A 237 4.14 29.39 -13.47
C ILE A 237 4.67 30.41 -12.45
N ALA A 238 3.87 30.77 -11.45
CA ALA A 238 4.29 31.66 -10.37
C ALA A 238 5.49 31.09 -9.61
N MET A 239 5.48 29.78 -9.34
CA MET A 239 6.57 29.12 -8.62
C MET A 239 7.86 29.03 -9.45
N VAL A 240 7.77 28.73 -10.75
CA VAL A 240 8.92 28.78 -11.67
C VAL A 240 9.47 30.19 -11.75
N ALA A 241 8.61 31.21 -11.88
CA ALA A 241 9.03 32.61 -11.90
C ALA A 241 9.71 33.02 -10.59
N LEU A 242 9.17 32.60 -9.44
CA LEU A 242 9.75 32.83 -8.12
C LEU A 242 11.11 32.16 -8.00
N VAL A 243 11.23 30.89 -8.37
CA VAL A 243 12.52 30.17 -8.33
C VAL A 243 13.53 30.82 -9.27
N ALA A 244 13.13 31.25 -10.46
CA ALA A 244 14.00 31.99 -11.38
C ALA A 244 14.46 33.34 -10.79
N PHE A 245 13.57 34.06 -10.11
CA PHE A 245 13.90 35.31 -9.41
C PHE A 245 14.89 35.07 -8.27
N VAL A 246 14.60 34.10 -7.40
CA VAL A 246 15.46 33.71 -6.27
C VAL A 246 16.84 33.23 -6.76
N THR A 247 16.86 32.49 -7.88
CA THR A 247 18.09 32.03 -8.54
C THR A 247 18.95 33.18 -9.05
N ARG A 248 18.37 34.33 -9.43
CA ARG A 248 19.14 35.53 -9.81
C ARG A 248 19.65 36.32 -8.61
N HIS A 249 19.01 36.18 -7.46
CA HIS A 249 19.34 36.87 -6.22
C HIS A 249 19.90 35.90 -5.15
N GLN A 250 20.80 35.00 -5.55
CA GLN A 250 21.28 33.89 -4.70
C GLN A 250 21.89 34.36 -3.39
N ASP A 251 22.61 35.49 -3.39
CA ASP A 251 23.29 36.02 -2.21
C ASP A 251 22.30 36.57 -1.19
N ARG A 252 21.21 37.23 -1.64
CA ARG A 252 20.16 37.77 -0.76
C ARG A 252 19.43 36.66 0.00
N PHE A 253 19.31 35.49 -0.59
CA PHE A 253 18.61 34.34 -0.01
C PHE A 253 19.55 33.26 0.54
N GLN A 254 20.87 33.51 0.57
CA GLN A 254 21.90 32.59 1.05
C GLN A 254 21.81 31.19 0.43
N LEU A 255 21.51 31.10 -0.87
CA LEU A 255 21.25 29.80 -1.52
C LEU A 255 22.48 28.91 -1.59
N ARG A 256 23.69 29.50 -1.67
CA ARG A 256 24.96 28.76 -1.74
C ARG A 256 25.48 28.32 -0.38
N PHE A 257 24.73 28.58 0.69
CA PHE A 257 25.15 28.24 2.03
C PHE A 257 25.22 26.71 2.19
N VAL A 258 26.41 26.22 2.56
CA VAL A 258 26.65 24.82 2.82
C VAL A 258 26.25 24.54 4.27
N LEU A 259 25.31 23.61 4.46
CA LEU A 259 24.72 23.35 5.78
C LEU A 259 25.59 22.42 6.64
N GLU A 260 26.35 21.53 5.99
CA GLU A 260 27.28 20.60 6.63
C GLU A 260 28.70 21.16 6.58
N GLU A 261 29.33 21.35 7.74
CA GLU A 261 30.77 21.67 7.83
C GLU A 261 31.57 20.35 7.71
N GLU A 262 32.78 20.38 7.14
CA GLU A 262 33.65 19.18 7.12
C GLU A 262 33.98 18.82 8.58
N GLU A 263 33.51 17.64 9.03
CA GLU A 263 33.98 17.06 10.29
C GLU A 263 35.49 16.85 10.17
N GLU A 264 36.28 17.60 10.95
CA GLU A 264 37.63 17.17 11.28
C GLU A 264 37.50 15.83 12.00
N GLU A 265 38.10 14.77 11.44
CA GLU A 265 38.20 13.45 12.09
C GLU A 265 39.00 13.63 13.40
N LEU A 266 38.32 13.99 14.48
CA LEU A 266 38.87 13.89 15.83
C LEU A 266 38.87 12.41 16.20
N GLU A 267 40.00 11.76 15.96
CA GLU A 267 40.30 10.39 16.39
C GLU A 267 40.25 10.31 17.94
N GLY A 268 39.07 10.06 18.49
CA GLY A 268 38.89 9.60 19.86
C GLY A 268 38.80 8.08 19.90
N GLU A 269 39.86 7.41 20.35
CA GLU A 269 39.88 5.95 20.53
C GLU A 269 38.81 5.50 21.54
N SER A 270 37.63 5.09 21.07
CA SER A 270 36.77 4.21 21.85
C SER A 270 37.33 2.79 21.74
N THR A 271 37.74 2.17 22.84
CA THR A 271 38.28 0.81 22.82
C THR A 271 37.16 -0.18 22.47
N SER A 272 37.38 -1.06 21.48
CA SER A 272 36.33 -1.95 20.96
C SER A 272 35.92 -3.10 21.89
N GLU A 273 36.47 -3.14 23.11
CA GLU A 273 36.39 -4.28 24.05
C GLU A 273 35.51 -4.00 25.30
N GLY A 274 34.92 -2.81 25.43
CA GLY A 274 34.02 -2.49 26.54
C GLY A 274 32.71 -3.31 26.55
N VAL A 275 32.20 -3.61 27.75
CA VAL A 275 30.93 -4.35 27.96
C VAL A 275 29.71 -3.43 28.04
N THR A 276 29.93 -2.14 28.30
CA THR A 276 28.89 -1.11 28.47
C THR A 276 28.80 -0.21 27.24
N MET A 277 27.69 0.53 27.12
CA MET A 277 27.52 1.47 26.02
C MET A 277 28.43 2.69 26.14
N THR A 278 28.79 3.17 27.33
CA THR A 278 29.80 4.25 27.45
C THR A 278 31.19 3.80 26.99
N ASP A 279 31.54 2.54 27.23
CA ASP A 279 32.91 2.06 26.98
C ASP A 279 33.13 1.61 25.53
N SER A 280 32.12 1.01 24.88
CA SER A 280 32.27 0.38 23.56
C SER A 280 31.40 1.02 22.48
N TYR A 281 32.03 1.57 21.44
CA TYR A 281 31.33 2.08 20.26
C TYR A 281 30.49 1.00 19.55
N ARG A 282 30.99 -0.24 19.48
CA ARG A 282 30.24 -1.35 18.87
C ARG A 282 28.95 -1.62 19.63
N ALA A 283 29.03 -1.59 20.96
CA ALA A 283 27.87 -1.73 21.83
C ALA A 283 26.85 -0.61 21.59
N ARG A 284 27.27 0.66 21.59
CA ARG A 284 26.39 1.81 21.27
C ARG A 284 25.66 1.63 19.95
N VAL A 285 26.43 1.43 18.89
CA VAL A 285 25.89 1.40 17.52
C VAL A 285 24.94 0.23 17.34
N ILE A 286 25.28 -0.98 17.80
CA ILE A 286 24.41 -2.14 17.64
C ILE A 286 23.09 -1.95 18.38
N THR A 287 23.11 -1.47 19.63
CA THR A 287 21.89 -1.27 20.42
C THR A 287 21.00 -0.18 19.83
N LEU A 288 21.57 0.99 19.52
CA LEU A 288 20.80 2.11 18.97
C LEU A 288 20.19 1.73 17.61
N CYS A 289 20.96 1.08 16.73
CA CYS A 289 20.46 0.59 15.46
C CYS A 289 19.37 -0.48 15.63
N ALA A 290 19.54 -1.45 16.55
CA ALA A 290 18.53 -2.48 16.80
C ALA A 290 17.21 -1.89 17.32
N LEU A 291 17.28 -0.90 18.21
CA LEU A 291 16.10 -0.17 18.69
C LEU A 291 15.41 0.61 17.57
N TYR A 292 16.18 1.26 16.68
CA TYR A 292 15.61 1.95 15.53
C TYR A 292 14.99 0.99 14.51
N VAL A 293 15.55 -0.21 14.29
CA VAL A 293 14.87 -1.27 13.51
C VAL A 293 13.54 -1.64 14.16
N ALA A 294 13.52 -1.80 15.50
CA ALA A 294 12.31 -2.15 16.25
C ALA A 294 11.22 -1.08 16.12
N GLN A 295 11.57 0.20 15.98
CA GLN A 295 10.64 1.30 15.73
C GLN A 295 10.19 1.38 14.26
N GLY A 296 11.04 0.93 13.33
CA GLY A 296 10.74 0.95 11.90
C GLY A 296 9.70 -0.08 11.49
N ILE A 297 9.78 -1.31 12.02
CA ILE A 297 8.86 -2.42 11.69
C ILE A 297 7.39 -2.02 11.85
N PRO A 298 6.97 -1.45 12.97
CA PRO A 298 5.56 -1.15 13.16
C PRO A 298 5.11 0.05 12.34
N TRP A 299 6.00 1.01 12.14
CA TRP A 299 5.73 2.14 11.25
C TRP A 299 5.48 1.66 9.81
N GLY A 300 6.34 0.79 9.28
CA GLY A 300 6.15 0.21 7.94
C GLY A 300 4.93 -0.69 7.85
N PHE A 301 4.64 -1.46 8.90
CA PHE A 301 3.44 -2.29 8.95
C PHE A 301 2.16 -1.47 8.86
N ILE A 302 2.07 -0.37 9.60
CA ILE A 302 0.87 0.47 9.59
C ILE A 302 0.77 1.25 8.28
N THR A 303 1.83 1.93 7.88
CA THR A 303 1.79 2.89 6.75
C THR A 303 1.74 2.23 5.37
N VAL A 304 2.16 0.97 5.27
CA VAL A 304 2.17 0.20 4.03
C VAL A 304 1.23 -0.99 4.16
N THR A 305 1.62 -2.01 4.91
CA THR A 305 0.94 -3.31 4.94
C THR A 305 -0.54 -3.21 5.31
N PHE A 306 -0.84 -2.58 6.45
CA PHE A 306 -2.19 -2.58 7.01
C PHE A 306 -3.14 -1.66 6.24
N VAL A 307 -2.67 -0.51 5.77
CA VAL A 307 -3.47 0.39 4.92
C VAL A 307 -3.80 -0.30 3.59
N THR A 308 -2.84 -0.95 2.94
CA THR A 308 -3.09 -1.70 1.71
C THR A 308 -4.09 -2.85 1.92
N PHE A 309 -3.94 -3.58 3.02
CA PHE A 309 -4.84 -4.67 3.39
C PHE A 309 -6.29 -4.22 3.54
N LEU A 310 -6.51 -3.06 4.16
CA LEU A 310 -7.84 -2.48 4.33
C LEU A 310 -8.38 -1.90 3.01
N ALA A 311 -7.53 -1.25 2.21
CA ALA A 311 -7.91 -0.72 0.90
C ALA A 311 -8.41 -1.84 -0.04
N ALA A 312 -7.73 -3.00 -0.03
CA ALA A 312 -8.13 -4.18 -0.79
C ALA A 312 -9.49 -4.76 -0.35
N ARG A 313 -9.94 -4.44 0.87
CA ARG A 313 -11.20 -4.88 1.46
C ARG A 313 -12.31 -3.83 1.36
N GLY A 314 -12.14 -2.84 0.48
CA GLY A 314 -13.14 -1.82 0.21
C GLY A 314 -13.15 -0.64 1.18
N VAL A 315 -12.22 -0.56 2.14
CA VAL A 315 -12.16 0.58 3.08
C VAL A 315 -11.80 1.86 2.32
N GLY A 316 -12.66 2.87 2.42
CA GLY A 316 -12.53 4.14 1.68
C GLY A 316 -11.41 5.07 2.18
N ALA A 317 -11.11 6.10 1.38
CA ALA A 317 -9.98 7.02 1.61
C ALA A 317 -10.05 7.74 2.97
N SER A 318 -11.24 8.14 3.40
CA SER A 318 -11.48 8.84 4.67
C SER A 318 -11.12 7.98 5.89
N GLU A 319 -11.43 6.68 5.85
CA GLU A 319 -11.13 5.75 6.95
C GLU A 319 -9.65 5.38 6.98
N LEU A 320 -9.03 5.15 5.82
CA LEU A 320 -7.58 4.94 5.72
C LEU A 320 -6.80 6.16 6.23
N ALA A 321 -7.26 7.37 5.91
CA ALA A 321 -6.70 8.61 6.43
C ALA A 321 -6.83 8.74 7.96
N LEU A 322 -7.98 8.36 8.52
CA LEU A 322 -8.19 8.34 9.97
C LEU A 322 -7.23 7.36 10.65
N LEU A 323 -7.01 6.19 10.07
CA LEU A 323 -6.09 5.19 10.59
C LEU A 323 -4.64 5.68 10.60
N LEU A 324 -4.18 6.28 9.49
CA LEU A 324 -2.85 6.90 9.39
C LEU A 324 -2.70 8.06 10.38
N THR A 325 -3.77 8.84 10.59
CA THR A 325 -3.83 9.91 11.59
C THR A 325 -3.65 9.35 13.00
N LEU A 326 -4.40 8.32 13.38
CA LEU A 326 -4.30 7.68 14.70
C LEU A 326 -2.93 7.02 14.91
N GLY A 327 -2.34 6.42 13.87
CA GLY A 327 -0.99 5.88 13.91
C GLY A 327 0.09 6.94 14.10
N THR A 328 -0.08 8.13 13.51
CA THR A 328 0.92 9.21 13.52
C THR A 328 0.76 10.17 14.71
N LEU A 329 -0.41 10.22 15.33
CA LEU A 329 -0.73 11.15 16.41
C LEU A 329 0.23 11.06 17.61
N PRO A 330 0.58 9.88 18.15
CA PRO A 330 1.51 9.78 19.28
C PRO A 330 2.90 10.38 18.98
N TRP A 331 3.36 10.26 17.74
CA TRP A 331 4.64 10.81 17.28
C TRP A 331 4.63 12.34 17.22
N SER A 332 3.47 12.96 17.10
CA SER A 332 3.30 14.43 17.06
C SER A 332 3.28 15.07 18.45
N VAL A 333 2.92 14.30 19.47
CA VAL A 333 2.91 14.74 20.88
C VAL A 333 4.08 14.17 21.68
N LYS A 334 5.07 13.57 21.00
CA LYS A 334 6.19 12.85 21.63
C LYS A 334 7.03 13.72 22.57
N PHE A 335 7.03 15.04 22.37
CA PHE A 335 7.70 16.01 23.25
C PHE A 335 7.18 15.96 24.70
N LEU A 336 5.98 15.42 24.95
CA LEU A 336 5.43 15.22 26.30
C LEU A 336 6.15 14.12 27.09
N TRP A 337 6.82 13.18 26.43
CA TRP A 337 7.50 12.07 27.10
C TRP A 337 8.81 12.49 27.76
N GLY A 338 9.54 13.44 27.18
CA GLY A 338 10.82 13.93 27.73
C GLY A 338 10.72 14.26 29.22
N PRO A 339 9.80 15.17 29.64
CA PRO A 339 9.61 15.50 31.04
C PRO A 339 9.29 14.31 31.96
N VAL A 340 8.52 13.34 31.46
CA VAL A 340 8.10 12.17 32.25
C VAL A 340 9.29 11.23 32.47
N ILE A 341 10.05 10.94 31.41
CA ILE A 341 11.22 10.05 31.47
C ILE A 341 12.33 10.68 32.32
N ASP A 342 12.51 12.00 32.24
CA ASP A 342 13.52 12.71 33.05
C ASP A 342 13.15 12.77 34.54
N ARG A 343 11.86 12.92 34.86
CA ARG A 343 11.38 13.02 36.26
C ARG A 343 11.43 11.69 37.01
N TYR A 344 11.15 10.59 36.32
CA TYR A 344 11.00 9.26 36.89
C TYR A 344 12.09 8.32 36.37
N GLN A 345 13.26 8.39 37.01
CA GLN A 345 14.43 7.58 36.66
C GLN A 345 14.64 6.47 37.70
N ILE A 346 15.14 5.32 37.26
CA ILE A 346 15.53 4.20 38.14
C ILE A 346 17.01 3.89 37.92
N PRO A 347 17.93 4.68 38.50
CA PRO A 347 19.37 4.63 38.18
C PRO A 347 19.98 3.23 38.30
N ALA A 348 19.48 2.40 39.22
CA ALA A 348 19.96 1.04 39.45
C ALA A 348 19.92 0.10 38.22
N TYR A 349 19.06 0.39 37.23
CA TYR A 349 18.88 -0.43 36.01
C TYR A 349 19.19 0.31 34.71
N GLY A 350 19.83 1.48 34.79
CA GLY A 350 19.98 2.44 33.71
C GLY A 350 18.89 3.51 33.74
N ARG A 351 19.21 4.73 33.30
CA ARG A 351 18.27 5.87 33.36
C ARG A 351 17.17 5.75 32.31
N ARG A 352 17.48 5.19 31.12
CA ARG A 352 16.57 5.14 29.95
C ARG A 352 16.07 3.73 29.65
N ARG A 353 16.87 2.72 29.93
CA ARG A 353 16.63 1.29 29.66
C ARG A 353 15.31 0.77 30.24
N PRO A 354 14.90 1.07 31.49
CA PRO A 354 13.60 0.63 32.01
C PRO A 354 12.40 1.12 31.17
N TRP A 355 12.47 2.35 30.66
CA TRP A 355 11.42 2.93 29.80
C TRP A 355 11.37 2.26 28.42
N ILE A 356 12.53 1.95 27.84
CA ILE A 356 12.63 1.22 26.57
C ILE A 356 12.02 -0.18 26.70
N LEU A 357 12.34 -0.91 27.78
CA LEU A 357 11.80 -2.24 28.04
C LEU A 357 10.31 -2.22 28.36
N LEU A 358 9.83 -1.22 29.11
CA LEU A 358 8.41 -1.01 29.38
C LEU A 358 7.64 -0.78 28.08
N ALA A 359 8.14 0.11 27.22
CA ALA A 359 7.54 0.40 25.94
C ALA A 359 7.48 -0.85 25.03
N GLN A 360 8.58 -1.60 24.94
CA GLN A 360 8.64 -2.81 24.12
C GLN A 360 7.72 -3.93 24.62
N THR A 361 7.62 -4.08 25.94
CA THR A 361 6.66 -5.00 26.56
C THR A 361 5.22 -4.57 26.29
N GLY A 362 4.92 -3.28 26.41
CA GLY A 362 3.61 -2.72 26.07
C GLY A 362 3.21 -2.96 24.61
N MET A 363 4.16 -2.79 23.68
CA MET A 363 3.96 -3.10 22.26
C MET A 363 3.62 -4.58 22.04
N MET A 364 4.38 -5.51 22.65
CA MET A 364 4.11 -6.95 22.53
C MET A 364 2.77 -7.36 23.13
N LEU A 365 2.40 -6.80 24.29
CA LEU A 365 1.11 -7.05 24.93
C LEU A 365 -0.05 -6.53 24.06
N MET A 366 0.10 -5.38 23.43
CA MET A 366 -0.92 -4.84 22.52
C MET A 366 -1.06 -5.68 21.25
N LEU A 367 0.04 -6.14 20.66
CA LEU A 367 -0.02 -7.10 19.54
C LEU A 367 -0.69 -8.41 19.96
N GLY A 368 -0.37 -8.93 21.14
CA GLY A 368 -1.03 -10.10 21.71
C GLY A 368 -2.53 -9.88 21.92
N ALA A 369 -2.92 -8.70 22.41
CA ALA A 369 -4.33 -8.33 22.57
C ALA A 369 -5.08 -8.28 21.24
N MET A 370 -4.45 -7.78 20.17
CA MET A 370 -5.05 -7.71 18.82
C MET A 370 -5.42 -9.10 18.28
N LEU A 371 -4.69 -10.16 18.66
CA LEU A 371 -4.97 -11.53 18.23
C LEU A 371 -6.29 -12.08 18.79
N PHE A 372 -6.78 -11.54 19.91
CA PHE A 372 -8.06 -11.93 20.51
C PHE A 372 -9.28 -11.29 19.85
N VAL A 373 -9.07 -10.37 18.90
CA VAL A 373 -10.17 -9.79 18.11
C VAL A 373 -10.71 -10.88 17.17
N PRO A 374 -12.00 -11.30 17.30
CA PRO A 374 -12.54 -12.44 16.55
C PRO A 374 -12.48 -12.20 15.04
N ASP A 375 -12.93 -11.03 14.61
CA ASP A 375 -12.89 -10.58 13.22
C ASP A 375 -12.23 -9.20 13.12
N PRO A 376 -10.94 -9.17 12.74
CA PRO A 376 -10.22 -7.92 12.62
C PRO A 376 -10.64 -7.10 11.39
N THR A 377 -11.19 -7.75 10.37
CA THR A 377 -11.58 -7.10 9.12
C THR A 377 -12.85 -6.27 9.31
N ASN A 378 -13.82 -6.81 10.05
CA ASN A 378 -15.11 -6.13 10.30
C ASN A 378 -15.08 -5.12 11.46
N ASN A 379 -13.96 -5.01 12.20
CA ASN A 379 -13.83 -4.12 13.36
C ASN A 379 -12.66 -3.13 13.20
N VAL A 380 -12.55 -2.50 12.02
CA VAL A 380 -11.47 -1.56 11.66
C VAL A 380 -11.25 -0.49 12.74
N ARG A 381 -12.34 0.08 13.29
CA ARG A 381 -12.26 1.11 14.35
C ARG A 381 -11.61 0.58 15.64
N THR A 382 -11.94 -0.63 16.06
CA THR A 382 -11.35 -1.25 17.25
C THR A 382 -9.86 -1.46 17.05
N ILE A 383 -9.46 -1.97 15.88
CA ILE A 383 -8.05 -2.15 15.55
C ILE A 383 -7.31 -0.82 15.47
N ALA A 384 -7.93 0.21 14.88
CA ALA A 384 -7.33 1.54 14.81
C ALA A 384 -7.06 2.12 16.22
N ILE A 385 -7.98 1.91 17.19
CA ILE A 385 -7.76 2.31 18.58
C ILE A 385 -6.65 1.49 19.23
N MET A 386 -6.59 0.18 18.99
CA MET A 386 -5.50 -0.65 19.51
C MET A 386 -4.15 -0.23 18.91
N PHE A 387 -4.12 0.15 17.62
CA PHE A 387 -2.94 0.73 16.99
C PHE A 387 -2.55 2.08 17.55
N LEU A 388 -3.51 2.93 17.95
CA LEU A 388 -3.21 4.16 18.67
C LEU A 388 -2.46 3.84 19.97
N VAL A 389 -2.97 2.92 20.79
CA VAL A 389 -2.32 2.52 22.06
C VAL A 389 -0.95 1.89 21.80
N TYR A 390 -0.84 1.06 20.78
CA TYR A 390 0.43 0.51 20.33
C TYR A 390 1.43 1.62 19.95
N ASN A 391 0.99 2.65 19.21
CA ASN A 391 1.86 3.74 18.78
C ASN A 391 2.27 4.66 19.94
N ILE A 392 1.44 4.78 20.98
CA ILE A 392 1.83 5.45 22.24
C ILE A 392 3.10 4.81 22.80
N PHE A 393 3.14 3.48 22.88
CA PHE A 393 4.35 2.77 23.30
C PHE A 393 5.52 2.92 22.30
N THR A 394 5.28 2.89 20.98
CA THR A 394 6.36 3.14 20.01
C THR A 394 6.98 4.54 20.18
N SER A 395 6.15 5.56 20.41
CA SER A 395 6.60 6.94 20.60
C SER A 395 7.38 7.11 21.91
N LEU A 396 6.99 6.37 22.95
CA LEU A 396 7.71 6.34 24.22
C LEU A 396 9.10 5.69 24.05
N GLN A 397 9.18 4.60 23.27
CA GLN A 397 10.45 3.96 22.95
C GLN A 397 11.36 4.88 22.12
N ASP A 398 10.82 5.56 21.11
CA ASP A 398 11.54 6.51 20.25
C ASP A 398 12.19 7.62 21.09
N VAL A 399 11.41 8.32 21.94
CA VAL A 399 11.95 9.39 22.79
C VAL A 399 12.96 8.87 23.82
N SER A 400 12.72 7.68 24.39
CA SER A 400 13.66 7.07 25.34
C SER A 400 14.98 6.68 24.67
N THR A 401 14.93 6.22 23.41
CA THR A 401 16.11 5.85 22.62
C THR A 401 16.87 7.09 22.16
N ASP A 402 16.16 8.15 21.77
CA ASP A 402 16.77 9.44 21.41
C ASP A 402 17.51 10.04 22.62
N ALA A 403 16.89 10.01 23.80
CA ALA A 403 17.52 10.45 25.04
C ALA A 403 18.75 9.59 25.38
N LEU A 404 18.66 8.26 25.19
CA LEU A 404 19.79 7.35 25.39
C LEU A 404 20.95 7.65 24.43
N ALA A 405 20.66 7.96 23.17
CA ALA A 405 21.68 8.33 22.20
C ALA A 405 22.40 9.62 22.62
N VAL A 406 21.66 10.63 23.10
CA VAL A 406 22.24 11.87 23.63
C VAL A 406 23.12 11.61 24.86
N ASP A 407 22.71 10.70 25.74
CA ASP A 407 23.42 10.41 26.99
C ASP A 407 24.74 9.61 26.76
N VAL A 408 24.87 8.91 25.64
CA VAL A 408 25.94 7.90 25.45
C VAL A 408 26.84 8.18 24.23
N LEU A 409 26.39 8.96 23.26
CA LEU A 409 27.22 9.33 22.10
C LEU A 409 28.22 10.43 22.44
N GLN A 410 29.45 10.26 21.98
CA GLN A 410 30.46 11.32 22.06
C GLN A 410 30.19 12.38 20.98
N PRO A 411 30.60 13.65 21.17
CA PRO A 411 30.29 14.74 20.23
C PRO A 411 30.66 14.45 18.76
N HIS A 412 31.78 13.76 18.53
CA HIS A 412 32.25 13.37 17.19
C HIS A 412 31.54 12.13 16.60
N GLU A 413 30.73 11.43 17.39
CA GLU A 413 29.99 10.23 16.96
C GLU A 413 28.52 10.54 16.60
N VAL A 414 27.98 11.68 17.07
CA VAL A 414 26.55 11.99 17.01
C VAL A 414 26.01 11.94 15.58
N GLU A 415 26.65 12.61 14.63
CA GLU A 415 26.14 12.71 13.25
C GLU A 415 26.19 11.36 12.52
N LYS A 416 27.31 10.65 12.67
CA LYS A 416 27.54 9.34 12.06
C LYS A 416 26.60 8.28 12.60
N VAL A 417 26.44 8.19 13.91
CA VAL A 417 25.57 7.17 14.52
C VAL A 417 24.10 7.50 14.29
N ASN A 418 23.69 8.77 14.34
CA ASN A 418 22.33 9.18 13.96
C ASN A 418 22.00 8.77 12.51
N SER A 419 22.95 8.90 11.58
CA SER A 419 22.77 8.44 10.20
C SER A 419 22.53 6.93 10.12
N TYR A 420 23.24 6.12 10.93
CA TYR A 420 23.01 4.69 11.02
C TYR A 420 21.65 4.35 11.64
N MET A 421 21.27 5.05 12.71
CA MET A 421 19.97 4.89 13.37
C MET A 421 18.82 5.14 12.40
N PHE A 422 18.80 6.25 11.67
CA PHE A 422 17.76 6.53 10.67
C PHE A 422 17.71 5.49 9.53
N THR A 423 18.88 5.02 9.08
CA THR A 423 18.96 3.93 8.09
C THR A 423 18.36 2.64 8.65
N SER A 424 18.64 2.31 9.91
CA SER A 424 18.06 1.16 10.61
C SER A 424 16.54 1.25 10.75
N LYS A 425 15.99 2.44 11.04
CA LYS A 425 14.53 2.66 11.04
C LYS A 425 13.91 2.44 9.67
N THR A 426 14.60 2.85 8.62
CA THR A 426 14.18 2.59 7.24
C THR A 426 14.18 1.09 6.95
N VAL A 427 15.23 0.35 7.33
CA VAL A 427 15.27 -1.12 7.20
C VAL A 427 14.14 -1.79 7.96
N GLY A 428 13.86 -1.36 9.20
CA GLY A 428 12.70 -1.83 9.95
C GLY A 428 11.41 -1.58 9.17
N GLY A 429 11.24 -0.39 8.61
CA GLY A 429 10.11 -0.04 7.74
C GLY A 429 9.93 -0.99 6.55
N ALA A 430 11.02 -1.42 5.91
CA ALA A 430 10.93 -2.41 4.82
C ALA A 430 10.45 -3.77 5.30
N ILE A 431 10.97 -4.24 6.45
CA ILE A 431 10.54 -5.50 7.06
C ILE A 431 9.05 -5.43 7.38
N GLY A 432 8.60 -4.31 7.96
CA GLY A 432 7.20 -4.07 8.31
C GLY A 432 6.26 -3.93 7.12
N GLY A 433 6.70 -3.25 6.05
CA GLY A 433 5.90 -2.94 4.87
C GLY A 433 5.94 -4.03 3.80
N ALA A 434 7.10 -4.29 3.21
CA ALA A 434 7.23 -5.31 2.17
C ALA A 434 7.25 -6.73 2.75
N GLY A 435 8.03 -6.94 3.82
CA GLY A 435 8.21 -8.25 4.44
C GLY A 435 6.90 -8.81 5.01
N LEU A 436 6.31 -8.13 5.99
CA LEU A 436 5.04 -8.57 6.60
C LEU A 436 3.87 -8.45 5.61
N GLY A 437 3.88 -7.50 4.68
CA GLY A 437 2.86 -7.37 3.65
C GLY A 437 2.78 -8.56 2.70
N THR A 438 3.93 -9.14 2.35
CA THR A 438 3.97 -10.39 1.57
C THR A 438 3.44 -11.58 2.38
N ILE A 439 3.74 -11.62 3.69
CA ILE A 439 3.34 -12.70 4.60
C ILE A 439 1.83 -12.67 4.88
N ILE A 440 1.18 -11.50 4.84
CA ILE A 440 -0.26 -11.36 4.98
C ILE A 440 -1.02 -12.19 3.94
N VAL A 441 -0.53 -12.27 2.70
CA VAL A 441 -1.20 -13.02 1.63
C VAL A 441 -1.29 -14.51 1.96
N PHE A 442 -0.29 -15.06 2.64
CA PHE A 442 -0.23 -16.49 2.98
C PHE A 442 -0.85 -16.83 4.35
N THR A 443 -0.73 -15.93 5.32
CA THR A 443 -1.05 -16.21 6.74
C THR A 443 -2.22 -15.39 7.28
N GLY A 444 -2.75 -14.47 6.48
CA GLY A 444 -3.72 -13.46 6.89
C GLY A 444 -3.14 -12.42 7.85
N LEU A 445 -3.97 -11.43 8.20
CA LEU A 445 -3.60 -10.33 9.09
C LEU A 445 -3.16 -10.82 10.49
N LYS A 446 -3.83 -11.82 11.05
CA LYS A 446 -3.48 -12.38 12.36
C LYS A 446 -2.09 -13.04 12.34
N GLY A 447 -1.73 -13.71 11.25
CA GLY A 447 -0.39 -14.31 11.09
C GLY A 447 0.72 -13.25 11.06
N ALA A 448 0.51 -12.17 10.32
CA ALA A 448 1.47 -11.07 10.26
C ALA A 448 1.60 -10.29 11.59
N ILE A 449 0.50 -10.12 12.35
CA ILE A 449 0.55 -9.55 13.71
C ILE A 449 1.30 -10.49 14.66
N LEU A 450 1.03 -11.79 14.61
CA LEU A 450 1.68 -12.78 15.46
C LEU A 450 3.20 -12.80 15.23
N LEU A 451 3.65 -12.69 13.96
CA LEU A 451 5.07 -12.72 13.60
C LEU A 451 5.85 -11.51 14.14
N GLN A 452 5.19 -10.37 14.38
CA GLN A 452 5.85 -9.19 14.95
C GLN A 452 6.32 -9.43 16.40
N ILE A 453 5.62 -10.27 17.17
CA ILE A 453 5.94 -10.55 18.57
C ILE A 453 7.34 -11.17 18.73
N PRO A 454 7.70 -12.29 18.07
CA PRO A 454 9.04 -12.87 18.19
C PRO A 454 10.12 -11.96 17.59
N ILE A 455 9.83 -11.16 16.56
CA ILE A 455 10.79 -10.19 16.01
C ILE A 455 11.11 -9.11 17.05
N LEU A 456 10.08 -8.51 17.65
CA LEU A 456 10.25 -7.51 18.72
C LEU A 456 10.93 -8.14 19.95
N ALA A 457 10.58 -9.36 20.33
CA ALA A 457 11.24 -10.06 21.43
C ALA A 457 12.73 -10.30 21.14
N GLY A 458 13.08 -10.68 19.91
CA GLY A 458 14.47 -10.83 19.46
C GLY A 458 15.24 -9.51 19.53
N LEU A 459 14.65 -8.41 19.05
CA LEU A 459 15.25 -7.08 19.16
C LEU A 459 15.35 -6.59 20.61
N MET A 460 14.47 -7.05 21.50
CA MET A 460 14.51 -6.73 22.95
C MET A 460 15.72 -7.34 23.65
N ILE A 461 16.33 -8.39 23.08
CA ILE A 461 17.53 -9.02 23.66
C ILE A 461 18.69 -8.01 23.71
N ALA A 462 18.86 -7.16 22.70
CA ALA A 462 19.94 -6.17 22.65
C ALA A 462 19.92 -5.21 23.86
N PRO A 463 18.84 -4.45 24.13
CA PRO A 463 18.77 -3.61 25.32
C PRO A 463 18.71 -4.40 26.63
N MET A 464 18.20 -5.65 26.66
CA MET A 464 18.23 -6.47 27.88
C MET A 464 19.65 -6.91 28.27
N MET A 465 20.51 -7.24 27.30
CA MET A 465 21.84 -7.80 27.57
C MET A 465 22.89 -6.74 27.91
N MET A 466 22.57 -5.45 27.77
CA MET A 466 23.53 -4.35 27.87
C MET A 466 23.16 -3.36 28.97
N THR A 467 24.18 -2.70 29.52
CA THR A 467 24.06 -1.62 30.52
C THR A 467 24.49 -0.29 29.91
N GLU A 468 23.91 0.81 30.40
CA GLU A 468 24.22 2.16 29.92
C GLU A 468 25.61 2.54 30.42
N ARG A 469 25.85 2.38 31.72
CA ARG A 469 27.10 2.72 32.41
C ARG A 469 27.74 1.53 33.16
N PRO A 470 29.04 1.59 33.50
CA PRO A 470 29.68 0.61 34.37
C PRO A 470 29.07 0.66 35.78
N GLY A 471 28.73 -0.51 36.34
CA GLY A 471 28.17 -0.65 37.70
C GLY A 471 26.65 -0.77 37.77
N GLU A 472 25.92 -0.56 36.67
CA GLU A 472 24.46 -0.76 36.61
C GLU A 472 24.06 -2.24 36.60
N ARG A 473 22.89 -2.57 37.15
CA ARG A 473 22.39 -3.96 37.17
C ARG A 473 21.68 -4.31 35.87
N ARG A 474 21.96 -5.49 35.31
CA ARG A 474 21.19 -6.00 34.17
C ARG A 474 19.84 -6.55 34.62
N PHE A 475 19.81 -7.22 35.77
CA PHE A 475 18.60 -7.90 36.26
C PHE A 475 18.31 -7.63 37.74
N PRO A 476 17.03 -7.69 38.15
CA PRO A 476 16.64 -7.51 39.55
C PRO A 476 17.27 -8.50 40.55
N TRP A 477 17.74 -9.65 40.06
CA TRP A 477 18.33 -10.73 40.86
C TRP A 477 19.87 -10.71 40.93
N GLU A 478 20.55 -9.74 40.29
CA GLU A 478 22.00 -9.56 40.43
C GLU A 478 22.34 -8.85 41.76
N LYS A 479 23.36 -9.35 42.47
CA LYS A 479 23.88 -8.71 43.70
C LYS A 479 24.68 -7.45 43.34
N ASN A 480 24.60 -6.45 44.22
CA ASN A 480 25.34 -5.18 44.11
C ASN A 480 26.82 -5.40 43.75
N ALA A 481 27.23 -4.96 42.56
CA ALA A 481 28.56 -4.39 42.42
C ALA A 481 28.52 -3.04 43.16
N GLU A 482 29.55 -2.75 43.93
CA GLU A 482 29.64 -1.64 44.88
C GLU A 482 29.03 -0.35 44.31
N ALA A 483 27.96 0.13 44.96
CA ALA A 483 27.41 1.46 44.70
C ALA A 483 28.50 2.47 45.13
N GLY A 484 29.28 2.92 44.16
CA GLY A 484 30.16 4.06 44.32
C GLY A 484 29.32 5.25 44.78
N SER A 485 29.86 6.01 45.72
CA SER A 485 29.30 7.16 46.43
C SER A 485 29.00 8.38 45.54
N GLU A 486 28.51 8.18 44.33
CA GLU A 486 28.08 9.23 43.38
C GLU A 486 26.55 9.32 43.29
N GLU A 487 25.80 8.56 44.11
CA GLU A 487 24.32 8.59 44.14
C GLU A 487 23.73 9.92 44.64
N GLU A 488 24.51 10.76 45.34
CA GLU A 488 24.02 12.02 45.93
C GLU A 488 24.30 13.28 45.09
N ASP A 489 25.32 13.31 44.22
CA ASP A 489 25.68 14.51 43.46
C ASP A 489 24.88 14.67 42.13
N ASP A 490 24.36 13.58 41.55
CA ASP A 490 23.69 13.60 40.24
C ASP A 490 22.18 13.94 40.28
N VAL A 491 21.55 13.90 41.47
CA VAL A 491 20.13 14.30 41.65
C VAL A 491 19.98 15.83 41.50
N GLU A 492 21.04 16.60 41.76
CA GLU A 492 21.05 18.06 41.54
C GLU A 492 21.17 18.45 40.06
N ALA A 493 21.78 17.61 39.21
CA ALA A 493 21.90 17.85 37.77
C ALA A 493 20.60 17.64 36.98
N ALA A 494 19.65 16.85 37.51
CA ALA A 494 18.34 16.60 36.90
C ALA A 494 17.31 17.70 37.17
N ASN A 495 17.69 18.75 37.92
CA ASN A 495 16.83 19.87 38.28
C ASN A 495 17.17 21.14 37.48
N GLN A 496 17.48 21.01 36.19
CA GLN A 496 17.32 22.15 35.29
C GLN A 496 15.83 22.51 35.31
N ASN A 497 15.50 23.68 35.87
CA ASN A 497 14.13 24.14 35.96
C ASN A 497 13.48 24.06 34.57
N PHE A 498 12.37 23.33 34.43
CA PHE A 498 11.57 23.34 33.19
C PHE A 498 11.24 24.77 32.73
N ALA A 499 11.14 25.70 33.68
CA ALA A 499 11.01 27.13 33.41
C ALA A 499 12.21 27.70 32.63
N ASP A 500 13.44 27.27 32.93
CA ASP A 500 14.66 27.72 32.25
C ASP A 500 14.74 27.14 30.83
N ILE A 501 14.44 25.85 30.66
CA ILE A 501 14.37 25.23 29.32
C ILE A 501 13.29 25.90 28.48
N PHE A 502 12.11 26.14 29.05
CA PHE A 502 11.01 26.81 28.36
C PHE A 502 11.35 28.27 28.03
N ALA A 503 12.03 28.98 28.91
CA ALA A 503 12.52 30.34 28.66
C ALA A 503 13.55 30.35 27.53
N LYS A 504 14.50 29.42 27.52
CA LYS A 504 15.50 29.26 26.45
C LYS A 504 14.87 28.92 25.10
N ILE A 505 13.88 28.03 25.07
CA ILE A 505 13.11 27.73 23.86
C ILE A 505 12.33 28.96 23.39
N ARG A 506 11.70 29.70 24.29
CA ARG A 506 11.00 30.95 23.94
C ARG A 506 11.96 31.96 23.31
N THR A 507 13.18 32.08 23.85
CA THR A 507 14.22 32.92 23.27
C THR A 507 14.65 32.41 21.90
N ALA A 508 14.91 31.12 21.74
CA ALA A 508 15.26 30.53 20.45
C ALA A 508 14.15 30.75 19.39
N LEU A 509 12.89 30.53 19.77
CA LEU A 509 11.72 30.73 18.90
C LEU A 509 11.38 32.21 18.64
N SER A 510 11.98 33.14 19.38
CA SER A 510 11.86 34.57 19.07
C SER A 510 12.63 34.97 17.81
N LEU A 511 13.61 34.15 17.41
CA LEU A 511 14.33 34.34 16.16
C LEU A 511 13.43 34.04 14.97
N ARG A 512 13.51 34.90 13.95
CA ARG A 512 12.72 34.77 12.72
C ARG A 512 12.95 33.43 12.04
N SER A 513 14.20 32.99 11.91
CA SER A 513 14.55 31.71 11.29
C SER A 513 13.96 30.51 12.04
N ALA A 514 14.05 30.51 13.38
CA ALA A 514 13.51 29.42 14.19
C ALA A 514 11.98 29.30 14.09
N TYR A 515 11.28 30.44 14.10
CA TYR A 515 9.84 30.47 13.87
C TYR A 515 9.47 30.00 12.45
N LEU A 516 10.20 30.44 11.43
CA LEU A 516 9.98 29.99 10.05
C LEU A 516 10.27 28.49 9.86
N SER A 517 11.20 27.92 10.62
CA SER A 517 11.41 26.46 10.65
C SER A 517 10.19 25.70 11.16
N ILE A 518 9.41 26.24 12.10
CA ILE A 518 8.11 25.65 12.49
C ILE A 518 7.13 25.67 11.32
N VAL A 519 7.04 26.79 10.59
CA VAL A 519 6.17 26.90 9.41
C VAL A 519 6.60 25.92 8.32
N LEU A 520 7.91 25.76 8.11
CA LEU A 520 8.47 24.74 7.22
C LEU A 520 8.06 23.34 7.66
N SER A 521 8.22 22.99 8.93
CA SER A 521 7.79 21.70 9.47
C SER A 521 6.31 21.43 9.25
N LEU A 522 5.46 22.44 9.44
CA LEU A 522 4.01 22.32 9.29
C LEU A 522 3.56 22.22 7.82
N THR A 523 4.39 22.59 6.87
CA THR A 523 4.05 22.57 5.43
C THR A 523 4.63 21.38 4.68
N VAL A 524 5.74 20.82 5.15
CA VAL A 524 6.53 19.82 4.42
C VAL A 524 5.74 18.54 4.09
N SER A 525 4.87 18.07 4.98
CA SER A 525 4.16 16.80 4.81
C SER A 525 2.72 16.97 4.32
N LEU A 526 2.27 18.17 3.96
CA LEU A 526 0.88 18.40 3.52
C LEU A 526 0.48 17.58 2.29
N HIS A 527 1.43 17.27 1.41
CA HIS A 527 1.20 16.42 0.24
C HIS A 527 0.91 14.94 0.58
N PHE A 528 1.06 14.56 1.86
CA PHE A 528 0.75 13.21 2.33
C PHE A 528 -0.74 12.86 2.22
N LEU A 529 -1.61 13.79 1.78
CA LEU A 529 -2.97 13.45 1.37
C LEU A 529 -3.04 12.34 0.31
N LEU A 530 -1.95 12.13 -0.45
CA LEU A 530 -1.87 11.09 -1.47
C LEU A 530 -1.60 9.71 -0.86
N ILE A 531 -1.07 9.62 0.35
CA ILE A 531 -0.69 8.33 0.95
C ILE A 531 -1.90 7.39 1.11
N PRO A 532 -3.06 7.80 1.65
CA PRO A 532 -4.23 6.93 1.72
C PRO A 532 -4.89 6.70 0.34
N VAL A 533 -4.61 7.56 -0.65
CA VAL A 533 -5.15 7.48 -2.01
C VAL A 533 -4.41 6.44 -2.86
N LEU A 534 -3.10 6.27 -2.64
CA LEU A 534 -2.28 5.37 -3.46
C LEU A 534 -2.73 3.90 -3.41
N PRO A 535 -3.01 3.29 -2.24
CA PRO A 535 -3.51 1.91 -2.19
C PRO A 535 -4.85 1.74 -2.90
N LEU A 536 -5.74 2.74 -2.82
CA LEU A 536 -7.01 2.72 -3.54
C LEU A 536 -6.79 2.75 -5.05
N LEU A 537 -5.95 3.67 -5.53
CA LEU A 537 -5.64 3.75 -6.95
C LEU A 537 -5.00 2.46 -7.47
N PHE A 538 -3.93 1.99 -6.81
CA PHE A 538 -3.15 0.86 -7.32
C PHE A 538 -3.90 -0.46 -7.18
N VAL A 539 -4.41 -0.77 -5.99
CA VAL A 539 -4.99 -2.09 -5.71
C VAL A 539 -6.42 -2.17 -6.22
N ARG A 540 -7.23 -1.14 -5.94
CA ARG A 540 -8.67 -1.21 -6.18
C ARG A 540 -9.07 -0.80 -7.61
N GLU A 541 -8.47 0.28 -8.13
CA GLU A 541 -8.83 0.79 -9.46
C GLU A 541 -7.96 0.19 -10.57
N LEU A 542 -6.65 -0.01 -10.32
CA LEU A 542 -5.72 -0.55 -11.31
C LEU A 542 -5.48 -2.07 -11.17
N GLY A 543 -6.14 -2.73 -10.21
CA GLY A 543 -6.08 -4.19 -10.05
C GLY A 543 -4.72 -4.76 -9.60
N TRP A 544 -3.85 -3.94 -9.00
CA TRP A 544 -2.56 -4.45 -8.52
C TRP A 544 -2.74 -5.40 -7.33
N THR A 545 -1.94 -6.45 -7.29
CA THR A 545 -1.90 -7.34 -6.12
C THR A 545 -1.42 -6.60 -4.87
N GLU A 546 -1.98 -6.92 -3.70
CA GLU A 546 -1.55 -6.35 -2.41
C GLU A 546 -0.04 -6.56 -2.18
N ALA A 547 0.47 -7.75 -2.54
CA ALA A 547 1.88 -8.08 -2.44
C ALA A 547 2.73 -7.23 -3.39
N GLY A 548 2.32 -7.03 -4.64
CA GLY A 548 3.04 -6.21 -5.61
C GLY A 548 3.13 -4.74 -5.18
N PHE A 549 2.02 -4.18 -4.68
CA PHE A 549 2.01 -2.83 -4.13
C PHE A 549 2.91 -2.70 -2.90
N ASN A 550 2.79 -3.63 -1.94
CA ASN A 550 3.58 -3.60 -0.70
C ASN A 550 5.08 -3.82 -0.96
N ALA A 551 5.45 -4.71 -1.89
CA ALA A 551 6.83 -4.92 -2.31
C ALA A 551 7.41 -3.68 -3.01
N THR A 552 6.61 -3.00 -3.82
CA THR A 552 7.01 -1.75 -4.47
C THR A 552 7.20 -0.63 -3.44
N ASN A 553 6.19 -0.36 -2.61
CA ASN A 553 6.20 0.74 -1.63
C ASN A 553 7.22 0.52 -0.51
N GLY A 554 7.13 -0.64 0.16
CA GLY A 554 7.96 -1.01 1.31
C GLY A 554 9.34 -1.53 0.94
N GLY A 555 9.58 -1.90 -0.32
CA GLY A 555 10.86 -2.40 -0.81
C GLY A 555 11.54 -1.42 -1.76
N TRP A 556 11.18 -1.48 -3.04
CA TRP A 556 11.85 -0.73 -4.12
C TRP A 556 11.84 0.79 -3.93
N ILE A 557 10.70 1.37 -3.56
CA ILE A 557 10.58 2.82 -3.32
C ILE A 557 11.40 3.23 -2.09
N LEU A 558 11.42 2.40 -1.05
CA LEU A 558 12.22 2.66 0.14
C LEU A 558 13.73 2.62 -0.15
N ALA A 559 14.17 1.66 -0.96
CA ALA A 559 15.52 1.58 -1.50
C ALA A 559 15.95 2.87 -2.23
N LEU A 560 15.08 3.38 -3.11
CA LEU A 560 15.30 4.65 -3.81
C LEU A 560 15.26 5.87 -2.88
N THR A 561 14.48 5.80 -1.80
CA THR A 561 14.42 6.85 -0.77
C THR A 561 15.79 6.98 -0.09
N VAL A 562 16.41 5.87 0.32
CA VAL A 562 17.77 5.85 0.89
C VAL A 562 18.79 6.40 -0.11
N LEU A 563 18.71 5.99 -1.37
CA LEU A 563 19.59 6.53 -2.43
C LEU A 563 19.39 8.05 -2.61
N GLY A 564 18.15 8.53 -2.55
CA GLY A 564 17.81 9.95 -2.62
C GLY A 564 18.39 10.75 -1.45
N TYR A 565 18.40 10.21 -0.23
CA TYR A 565 19.08 10.85 0.91
C TYR A 565 20.59 10.99 0.69
N LEU A 566 21.26 9.93 0.22
CA LEU A 566 22.70 9.96 -0.05
C LEU A 566 23.06 10.97 -1.14
N VAL A 567 22.34 10.94 -2.26
CA VAL A 567 22.55 11.88 -3.37
C VAL A 567 22.20 13.31 -2.92
N GLY A 568 21.13 13.48 -2.17
CA GLY A 568 20.67 14.77 -1.69
C GLY A 568 21.63 15.44 -0.72
N GLY A 569 22.23 14.69 0.21
CA GLY A 569 23.28 15.20 1.10
C GLY A 569 24.52 15.63 0.32
N GLN A 570 24.97 14.81 -0.64
CA GLN A 570 26.12 15.17 -1.49
C GLN A 570 25.87 16.42 -2.34
N LEU A 571 24.67 16.55 -2.91
CA LEU A 571 24.27 17.74 -3.66
C LEU A 571 24.19 18.97 -2.75
N GLY A 572 23.67 18.81 -1.54
CA GLY A 572 23.59 19.86 -0.52
C GLY A 572 24.97 20.40 -0.16
N ARG A 573 25.94 19.51 0.07
CA ARG A 573 27.34 19.87 0.31
C ARG A 573 27.98 20.65 -0.84
N ARG A 574 27.73 20.21 -2.07
CA ARG A 574 28.39 20.79 -3.25
C ARG A 574 27.78 22.11 -3.73
N PHE A 575 26.46 22.26 -3.62
CA PHE A 575 25.73 23.36 -4.26
C PHE A 575 24.99 24.29 -3.29
N GLY A 576 24.95 23.94 -1.99
CA GLY A 576 24.21 24.64 -0.94
C GLY A 576 22.84 24.00 -0.68
N GLY A 577 22.53 23.72 0.58
CA GLY A 577 21.35 22.91 0.93
C GLY A 577 20.02 23.58 0.59
N LYS A 578 19.88 24.89 0.87
CA LYS A 578 18.68 25.66 0.51
C LYS A 578 18.40 25.63 -0.99
N LYS A 579 19.45 25.72 -1.81
CA LYS A 579 19.33 25.67 -3.26
C LYS A 579 18.78 24.32 -3.73
N ILE A 580 19.31 23.23 -3.16
CA ILE A 580 18.86 21.87 -3.49
C ILE A 580 17.40 21.65 -3.07
N ILE A 581 17.00 22.10 -1.88
CA ILE A 581 15.60 22.03 -1.43
C ILE A 581 14.67 22.67 -2.46
N ILE A 582 14.97 23.90 -2.89
CA ILE A 582 14.10 24.67 -3.79
C ILE A 582 13.95 23.98 -5.16
N TYR A 583 15.06 23.58 -5.79
CA TYR A 583 14.98 22.94 -7.11
C TYR A 583 14.40 21.53 -7.05
N ALA A 584 14.76 20.75 -6.04
CA ALA A 584 14.24 19.40 -5.88
C ALA A 584 12.74 19.43 -5.57
N ALA A 585 12.27 20.34 -4.71
CA ALA A 585 10.84 20.50 -4.39
C ALA A 585 10.02 20.93 -5.62
N LEU A 586 10.55 21.85 -6.43
CA LEU A 586 9.91 22.24 -7.68
C LEU A 586 9.87 21.07 -8.68
N GLY A 587 11.00 20.37 -8.85
CA GLY A 587 11.09 19.20 -9.72
C GLY A 587 10.12 18.09 -9.31
N THR A 588 10.02 17.76 -8.02
CA THR A 588 9.10 16.75 -7.51
C THR A 588 7.65 17.16 -7.65
N ALA A 589 7.35 18.46 -7.51
CA ALA A 589 6.01 18.99 -7.77
C ALA A 589 5.63 18.78 -9.25
N PHE A 590 6.55 19.02 -10.19
CA PHE A 590 6.32 18.70 -11.59
C PHE A 590 6.13 17.20 -11.84
N VAL A 591 6.92 16.33 -11.21
CA VAL A 591 6.78 14.88 -11.34
C VAL A 591 5.44 14.39 -10.79
N THR A 592 4.99 14.95 -9.65
CA THR A 592 3.68 14.62 -9.07
C THR A 592 2.54 15.13 -9.95
N ALA A 593 2.66 16.33 -10.53
CA ALA A 593 1.69 16.86 -11.48
C ALA A 593 1.66 16.03 -12.77
N LEU A 594 2.82 15.61 -13.27
CA LEU A 594 2.95 14.73 -14.44
C LEU A 594 2.25 13.40 -14.20
N TRP A 595 2.42 12.83 -13.01
CA TRP A 595 1.70 11.62 -12.60
C TRP A 595 0.19 11.81 -12.72
N GLY A 596 -0.35 12.89 -12.14
CA GLY A 596 -1.78 13.21 -12.19
C GLY A 596 -2.33 13.38 -13.61
N VAL A 597 -1.66 14.15 -14.48
CA VAL A 597 -2.16 14.41 -15.85
C VAL A 597 -1.98 13.22 -16.80
N SER A 598 -1.09 12.28 -16.45
CA SER A 598 -0.81 11.08 -17.23
C SER A 598 -1.78 9.91 -16.98
N GLY A 599 -3.04 10.18 -16.61
CA GLY A 599 -4.05 9.16 -16.30
C GLY A 599 -4.16 8.04 -17.35
N GLN A 600 -4.08 8.41 -18.63
CA GLN A 600 -4.09 7.49 -19.77
C GLN A 600 -2.93 6.47 -19.79
N LEU A 601 -1.84 6.72 -19.05
CA LEU A 601 -0.67 5.84 -18.96
C LEU A 601 -0.67 4.95 -17.72
N TRP A 602 -1.67 5.06 -16.84
CA TRP A 602 -1.71 4.35 -15.55
C TRP A 602 -1.85 2.83 -15.69
N GLY A 603 -2.36 2.34 -16.83
CA GLY A 603 -2.36 0.90 -17.14
C GLY A 603 -0.97 0.31 -17.33
N SER A 604 0.07 1.13 -17.54
CA SER A 604 1.44 0.65 -17.64
C SER A 604 2.12 0.58 -16.28
N THR A 605 2.40 -0.63 -15.80
CA THR A 605 3.15 -0.88 -14.56
C THR A 605 4.51 -0.17 -14.57
N ILE A 606 5.23 -0.18 -15.70
CA ILE A 606 6.54 0.48 -15.84
C ILE A 606 6.42 1.99 -15.64
N TRP A 607 5.38 2.61 -16.21
CA TRP A 607 5.12 4.04 -16.00
C TRP A 607 4.82 4.36 -14.55
N MET A 608 3.92 3.61 -13.92
CA MET A 608 3.49 3.79 -12.53
C MET A 608 4.65 3.64 -11.55
N VAL A 609 5.44 2.57 -11.67
CA VAL A 609 6.66 2.38 -10.85
C VAL A 609 7.65 3.52 -11.12
N GLY A 610 7.91 3.84 -12.39
CA GLY A 610 8.90 4.86 -12.78
C GLY A 610 8.59 6.26 -12.24
N VAL A 611 7.35 6.72 -12.37
CA VAL A 611 6.94 8.04 -11.88
C VAL A 611 6.92 8.09 -10.35
N TRP A 612 6.50 7.00 -9.70
CA TRP A 612 6.50 6.89 -8.23
C TRP A 612 7.92 6.88 -7.66
N SER A 613 8.84 6.16 -8.32
CA SER A 613 10.27 6.13 -8.04
C SER A 613 10.88 7.53 -8.12
N LEU A 614 10.63 8.24 -9.22
CA LEU A 614 11.18 9.59 -9.43
C LEU A 614 10.66 10.59 -8.39
N LYS A 615 9.36 10.53 -8.07
CA LYS A 615 8.75 11.35 -7.02
C LYS A 615 9.43 11.12 -5.67
N ASN A 616 9.53 9.88 -5.22
CA ASN A 616 10.09 9.59 -3.88
C ASN A 616 11.57 9.90 -3.80
N PHE A 617 12.34 9.57 -4.85
CA PHE A 617 13.75 9.91 -4.91
C PHE A 617 13.96 11.42 -4.76
N GLY A 618 13.26 12.23 -5.57
CA GLY A 618 13.38 13.68 -5.50
C GLY A 618 12.90 14.24 -4.15
N TRP A 619 11.85 13.68 -3.57
CA TRP A 619 11.35 14.13 -2.28
C TRP A 619 12.30 13.79 -1.13
N SER A 620 13.01 12.68 -1.23
CA SER A 620 14.06 12.30 -0.27
C SER A 620 15.23 13.29 -0.31
N VAL A 621 15.61 13.76 -1.51
CA VAL A 621 16.62 14.83 -1.69
C VAL A 621 16.19 16.12 -0.99
N VAL A 622 14.90 16.47 -1.05
CA VAL A 622 14.33 17.62 -0.32
C VAL A 622 14.47 17.41 1.19
N MET A 623 14.02 16.26 1.69
CA MET A 623 13.92 15.98 3.12
C MET A 623 15.27 15.97 3.84
N ILE A 624 16.32 15.35 3.29
CA ILE A 624 17.64 15.34 3.94
C ILE A 624 18.19 16.75 4.14
N ASN A 625 18.04 17.62 3.13
CA ASN A 625 18.51 18.99 3.23
C ASN A 625 17.65 19.83 4.19
N ILE A 626 16.36 19.53 4.32
CA ILE A 626 15.50 20.15 5.35
C ILE A 626 15.96 19.74 6.74
N TYR A 627 16.27 18.45 6.99
CA TYR A 627 16.82 18.03 8.28
C TYR A 627 18.11 18.76 8.61
N SER A 628 19.07 18.85 7.68
CA SER A 628 20.32 19.60 7.89
C SER A 628 20.07 21.09 8.15
N LEU A 629 19.11 21.71 7.44
CA LEU A 629 18.75 23.12 7.65
C LEU A 629 18.19 23.36 9.05
N MET A 630 17.33 22.46 9.52
CA MET A 630 16.70 22.56 10.82
C MET A 630 17.69 22.34 11.95
N MET A 631 18.63 21.40 11.79
CA MET A 631 19.76 21.25 12.70
C MET A 631 20.59 22.53 12.79
N LYS A 632 20.89 23.18 11.65
CA LYS A 632 21.69 24.42 11.63
C LYS A 632 21.00 25.60 12.33
N VAL A 633 19.68 25.72 12.20
CA VAL A 633 18.89 26.81 12.82
C VAL A 633 18.63 26.55 14.32
N THR A 634 18.94 25.36 14.81
CA THR A 634 18.73 24.98 16.20
C THR A 634 19.81 25.56 17.11
N TRP A 635 19.43 26.05 18.29
CA TRP A 635 20.38 26.60 19.26
C TRP A 635 21.03 25.49 20.09
N GLY A 636 22.37 25.47 20.15
CA GLY A 636 23.13 24.42 20.84
C GLY A 636 22.71 24.16 22.29
N GLU A 637 22.35 25.19 23.06
CA GLU A 637 21.96 25.02 24.48
C GLU A 637 20.65 24.26 24.71
N VAL A 638 19.72 24.28 23.75
CA VAL A 638 18.42 23.59 23.84
C VAL A 638 18.17 22.71 22.62
N GLY A 639 19.25 22.25 21.99
CA GLY A 639 19.18 21.73 20.63
C GLY A 639 18.31 20.48 20.51
N GLY A 640 18.45 19.55 21.46
CA GLY A 640 17.65 18.33 21.49
C GLY A 640 16.15 18.60 21.57
N THR A 641 15.71 19.52 22.43
CA THR A 641 14.27 19.84 22.60
C THR A 641 13.73 20.61 21.41
N GLN A 642 14.48 21.58 20.88
CA GLN A 642 14.06 22.39 19.73
C GLN A 642 13.94 21.53 18.46
N PHE A 643 14.95 20.69 18.17
CA PHE A 643 14.93 19.77 17.03
C PHE A 643 13.83 18.70 17.16
N THR A 644 13.60 18.19 18.36
CA THR A 644 12.48 17.28 18.62
C THR A 644 11.12 17.95 18.36
N GLY A 645 10.97 19.22 18.76
CA GLY A 645 9.76 20.01 18.49
C GLY A 645 9.50 20.18 16.99
N TYR A 646 10.54 20.47 16.23
CA TYR A 646 10.53 20.49 14.77
C TYR A 646 10.05 19.18 14.14
N MET A 647 10.61 18.04 14.55
CA MET A 647 10.17 16.72 14.09
C MET A 647 8.71 16.41 14.46
N ALA A 648 8.29 16.78 15.66
CA ALA A 648 6.90 16.66 16.11
C ALA A 648 5.94 17.49 15.23
N MET A 649 6.33 18.70 14.83
CA MET A 649 5.55 19.52 13.90
C MET A 649 5.50 18.94 12.49
N MET A 650 6.54 18.23 12.03
CA MET A 650 6.51 17.51 10.74
C MET A 650 5.53 16.33 10.76
N ASN A 651 5.45 15.61 11.88
CA ASN A 651 4.43 14.57 12.08
C ASN A 651 3.02 15.17 12.12
N LEU A 652 2.86 16.34 12.75
CA LEU A 652 1.59 17.06 12.75
C LEU A 652 1.20 17.52 11.34
N SER A 653 2.16 17.95 10.52
CA SER A 653 1.94 18.25 9.10
C SER A 653 1.42 17.03 8.33
N ALA A 654 1.97 15.84 8.61
CA ALA A 654 1.53 14.60 7.99
C ALA A 654 0.08 14.28 8.36
N ILE A 655 -0.31 14.47 9.64
CA ILE A 655 -1.68 14.32 10.10
C ILE A 655 -2.62 15.28 9.37
N ILE A 656 -2.24 16.56 9.25
CA ILE A 656 -3.04 17.54 8.49
C ILE A 656 -3.18 17.07 7.04
N GLY A 657 -2.09 16.59 6.42
CA GLY A 657 -2.11 15.99 5.08
C GLY A 657 -3.10 14.84 4.95
N TYR A 658 -3.05 13.84 5.83
CA TYR A 658 -3.99 12.72 5.83
C TYR A 658 -5.45 13.19 5.99
N GLN A 659 -5.71 14.11 6.91
CA GLN A 659 -7.06 14.61 7.15
C GLN A 659 -7.62 15.46 6.00
N LEU A 660 -6.77 15.96 5.10
CA LEU A 660 -7.20 16.56 3.83
C LEU A 660 -7.69 15.51 2.83
N THR A 661 -7.27 14.24 2.96
CA THR A 661 -7.66 13.19 2.02
C THR A 661 -9.17 13.01 1.97
N GLY A 662 -9.86 12.79 3.09
CA GLY A 662 -11.30 12.50 3.05
C GLY A 662 -12.15 13.57 2.35
N PRO A 663 -12.13 14.84 2.82
CA PRO A 663 -12.93 15.91 2.21
C PRO A 663 -12.61 16.20 0.74
N LEU A 664 -11.37 15.94 0.30
CA LEU A 664 -10.96 16.13 -1.09
C LEU A 664 -11.27 14.90 -1.94
N ALA A 665 -10.99 13.71 -1.42
CA ALA A 665 -11.23 12.44 -2.08
C ALA A 665 -12.73 12.24 -2.31
N GLU A 666 -13.62 12.60 -1.39
CA GLU A 666 -15.06 12.51 -1.60
C GLU A 666 -15.57 13.40 -2.77
N ARG A 667 -14.80 14.43 -3.16
CA ARG A 667 -15.23 15.43 -4.15
C ARG A 667 -14.53 15.31 -5.49
N PHE A 668 -13.25 14.98 -5.50
CA PHE A 668 -12.37 15.13 -6.66
C PHE A 668 -11.78 13.82 -7.11
N ASP A 669 -11.55 13.68 -8.41
CA ASP A 669 -10.93 12.51 -9.02
C ASP A 669 -9.43 12.37 -8.70
N TYR A 670 -8.86 11.19 -8.96
CA TYR A 670 -7.44 10.92 -8.71
C TYR A 670 -6.49 11.91 -9.38
N PRO A 671 -6.62 12.24 -10.70
CA PRO A 671 -5.78 13.26 -11.34
C PRO A 671 -5.78 14.60 -10.59
N THR A 672 -6.95 15.08 -10.17
CA THR A 672 -7.08 16.32 -9.41
C THR A 672 -6.38 16.23 -8.05
N LEU A 673 -6.52 15.10 -7.33
CA LEU A 673 -5.82 14.90 -6.05
C LEU A 673 -4.30 14.99 -6.22
N PHE A 674 -3.73 14.39 -7.27
CA PHE A 674 -2.30 14.52 -7.57
C PHE A 674 -1.89 15.97 -7.86
N LEU A 675 -2.70 16.74 -8.58
CA LEU A 675 -2.44 18.15 -8.86
C LEU A 675 -2.50 19.01 -7.59
N ILE A 676 -3.46 18.74 -6.70
CA ILE A 676 -3.53 19.38 -5.36
C ILE A 676 -2.28 19.03 -4.55
N GLY A 677 -1.89 17.75 -4.50
CA GLY A 677 -0.67 17.31 -3.82
C GLY A 677 0.59 17.97 -4.37
N ALA A 678 0.70 18.10 -5.69
CA ALA A 678 1.79 18.79 -6.36
C ALA A 678 1.83 20.28 -6.01
N ALA A 679 0.68 20.96 -5.96
CA ALA A 679 0.61 22.35 -5.52
C ALA A 679 1.05 22.52 -4.05
N LEU A 680 0.61 21.63 -3.16
CA LEU A 680 1.01 21.65 -1.74
C LEU A 680 2.51 21.42 -1.54
N GLN A 681 3.16 20.57 -2.34
CA GLN A 681 4.62 20.38 -2.30
C GLN A 681 5.38 21.69 -2.55
N THR A 682 4.84 22.58 -3.39
CA THR A 682 5.51 23.87 -3.68
C THR A 682 5.52 24.83 -2.49
N LEU A 683 4.67 24.65 -1.48
CA LEU A 683 4.64 25.51 -0.27
C LEU A 683 5.97 25.47 0.51
N VAL A 684 6.70 24.35 0.43
CA VAL A 684 8.04 24.21 1.01
C VAL A 684 9.00 25.26 0.48
N ILE A 685 8.88 25.62 -0.81
CA ILE A 685 9.73 26.64 -1.44
C ILE A 685 9.50 27.99 -0.77
N LEU A 686 8.25 28.35 -0.48
CA LEU A 686 7.90 29.60 0.19
C LEU A 686 8.41 29.64 1.64
N ALA A 687 8.30 28.52 2.36
CA ALA A 687 8.70 28.41 3.75
C ALA A 687 10.24 28.49 3.93
N VAL A 688 11.03 27.84 3.06
CA VAL A 688 12.50 27.82 3.14
C VAL A 688 13.13 29.17 2.79
N LEU A 689 12.49 29.94 1.91
CA LEU A 689 13.09 31.10 1.23
C LEU A 689 13.71 32.12 2.20
N TRP A 690 13.01 32.38 3.30
CA TRP A 690 13.35 33.43 4.28
C TRP A 690 14.08 32.93 5.52
N ILE A 691 14.41 31.64 5.60
CA ILE A 691 15.19 31.09 6.70
C ILE A 691 16.66 31.47 6.49
N ASP A 692 17.23 32.24 7.41
CA ASP A 692 18.68 32.49 7.50
C ASP A 692 19.31 31.39 8.37
N PRO A 693 20.09 30.45 7.77
CA PRO A 693 20.68 29.32 8.50
C PRO A 693 21.61 29.75 9.65
N ASP A 694 22.26 30.91 9.54
CA ASP A 694 23.26 31.38 10.51
C ASP A 694 22.68 32.29 11.59
N GLN A 695 21.38 32.64 11.51
CA GLN A 695 20.80 33.62 12.43
C GLN A 695 20.98 33.21 13.90
N THR A 696 20.73 31.95 14.22
CA THR A 696 20.82 31.42 15.58
C THR A 696 22.24 31.50 16.13
N ARG A 697 23.23 31.05 15.34
CA ARG A 697 24.64 31.16 15.69
C ARG A 697 25.06 32.63 15.87
N ARG A 698 24.63 33.52 14.98
CA ARG A 698 25.00 34.94 15.02
C ARG A 698 24.40 35.70 16.21
N GLU A 699 23.18 35.38 16.61
CA GLU A 699 22.44 36.12 17.64
C GLU A 699 22.51 35.49 19.04
N LEU A 700 22.69 34.17 19.14
CA LEU A 700 22.61 33.43 20.40
C LEU A 700 23.87 32.61 20.75
N GLU A 701 24.77 32.31 19.80
CA GLU A 701 26.05 31.67 20.13
C GLU A 701 27.11 32.74 20.44
N SER A 702 27.83 32.56 21.55
CA SER A 702 28.92 33.47 21.93
C SER A 702 30.05 33.39 20.89
N PRO A 703 30.70 34.50 20.49
CA PRO A 703 31.82 34.44 19.57
C PRO A 703 32.94 33.60 20.18
N VAL A 704 33.37 32.56 19.47
CA VAL A 704 34.58 31.81 19.81
C VAL A 704 35.73 32.82 19.92
N PRO A 705 36.44 32.92 21.06
CA PRO A 705 37.58 33.82 21.16
C PRO A 705 38.58 33.43 20.07
N ALA A 706 38.88 34.38 19.18
CA ALA A 706 39.86 34.19 18.12
C ALA A 706 41.15 33.64 18.73
N GLU A 707 41.57 32.45 18.28
CA GLU A 707 42.86 31.90 18.65
C GLU A 707 43.93 32.97 18.43
N ALA A 708 44.62 33.34 19.51
CA ALA A 708 45.72 34.29 19.44
C ALA A 708 46.76 33.74 18.43
N PRO A 709 47.25 34.56 17.49
CA PRO A 709 48.21 34.09 16.50
C PRO A 709 49.42 33.51 17.23
N ALA A 710 49.71 32.24 16.95
CA ALA A 710 50.87 31.54 17.48
C ALA A 710 52.12 32.39 17.26
N SER A 711 52.71 32.86 18.37
CA SER A 711 53.97 33.58 18.34
C SER A 711 55.05 32.64 17.80
N VAL A 712 55.48 32.89 16.57
CA VAL A 712 56.64 32.22 15.97
C VAL A 712 57.85 32.45 16.88
N PRO A 713 58.49 31.41 17.42
CA PRO A 713 59.74 31.60 18.14
C PRO A 713 60.82 31.96 17.13
N MET A 714 61.31 33.21 17.19
CA MET A 714 62.58 33.60 16.57
C MET A 714 63.70 32.84 17.28
N THR A 715 64.20 31.77 16.67
CA THR A 715 65.53 31.25 16.98
C THR A 715 66.56 31.94 16.12
N ALA A 716 67.57 32.50 16.79
CA ALA A 716 68.71 33.23 16.27
C ALA A 716 69.66 32.39 15.39
#